data_AF-A0A401Y6I1-F1
#
_entry.id   AF-A0A401Y6I1-F1
#
_cell.length_a   1.000
_cell.length_b   1.000
_cell.length_c   1.000
_cell.angle_alpha   90.00
_cell.angle_beta   90.00
_cell.angle_gamma   90.00
#
_symmetry.space_group_name_H-M   'P 1'
#
loop_
_entity.id
_entity.type
_entity.pdbx_description
1 polymer ?
#
loop_
_entity_poly.entity_id
_entity_poly.type
_entity_poly.pdbx_seq_one_letter_code
_entity_poly.pdbx_strand_id
1 'polypeptide(L)'
;MTIHAPATHTLNHQTTEHLLKALAVVVEADLEGIITRARETQGTVLPEKRRGPRAKFVAYTATALACTMYELKASARPASHKEMLDALWLRYTEAELGLIGLEGLRDPDRLAAMTPDYTGMSPEDKRTAITKAQRVYEAEYQRLVVAFDGIFAPIDDTPIKANHRRNADDPAARNRPTITEVKKAAQRAELKPKRAAKLEVLGALIAASLRVENRDRHGDTDVFTGILADYRGHVAVDETHIIDALGDLPKGTAPGNYLSRLHGHTRDGGKKGYRAAVGLTLALTTADPGQDYNVPELCLGASIHHPTGGLGDAVREILHAIQSTGLSKSGGSNHAQYWIFDGGYTENKDLNVDLSAAGLGMVMKYAKGRRVLFEIGAVNNPDGTKADGVYLFNGVPLCPGASRRRLEELTETFKKPEEARMTDQQLLAHAETIAELEPLRMRTNGRPQLVPLRKRGGQSKTTAPAEPEMVMKVTVTCPMVSGTARCPVFDEFKDEKYANLPEVPDAPIHLDDVQRPACCRNANGNMTLNVPLKAFKTWQDFMVGSFEHADWYSGPRSNDERYNSLLKRAHGGADLSRRSIAPRKAAFHALTLAVSIAVTNRRALQTFEAGINTRGGTKPVPPGKQNKARRKARLAAARATGRTQRVAA
;
A
#
# COMPACT_ATOMS: atom_id res chain seq x y z
N MET A 1 38.23 -10.51 3.53
CA MET A 1 37.19 -11.25 2.79
C MET A 1 37.54 -12.71 2.91
N THR A 2 36.84 -13.45 3.76
CA THR A 2 37.16 -14.85 4.06
C THR A 2 36.55 -15.74 2.99
N ILE A 3 37.39 -16.46 2.25
CA ILE A 3 36.95 -17.45 1.26
C ILE A 3 36.78 -18.76 2.01
N HIS A 4 35.53 -19.21 2.18
CA HIS A 4 35.26 -20.54 2.71
C HIS A 4 35.41 -21.57 1.58
N ALA A 5 36.01 -22.72 1.89
CA ALA A 5 36.09 -23.84 0.95
C ALA A 5 34.66 -24.35 0.64
N PRO A 6 34.35 -24.70 -0.62
CA PRO A 6 33.06 -25.27 -0.97
C PRO A 6 32.93 -26.68 -0.38
N ALA A 7 31.81 -26.96 0.29
CA ALA A 7 31.44 -28.33 0.62
C ALA A 7 31.08 -29.08 -0.67
N THR A 8 31.40 -30.38 -0.74
CA THR A 8 31.08 -31.24 -1.88
C THR A 8 29.56 -31.34 -2.06
N HIS A 9 29.06 -30.75 -3.15
CA HIS A 9 27.63 -30.60 -3.41
C HIS A 9 27.02 -31.88 -4.01
N THR A 10 26.36 -32.68 -3.17
CA THR A 10 25.14 -33.40 -3.59
C THR A 10 24.06 -32.38 -3.97
N LEU A 11 23.16 -32.74 -4.91
CA LEU A 11 21.96 -31.95 -5.24
C LEU A 11 21.25 -31.49 -3.97
N ASN A 12 21.25 -30.18 -3.71
CA ASN A 12 20.45 -29.63 -2.62
C ASN A 12 19.00 -29.56 -3.12
N HIS A 13 18.22 -30.59 -2.82
CA HIS A 13 16.81 -30.70 -3.22
C HIS A 13 16.02 -29.41 -2.98
N GLN A 14 16.31 -28.68 -1.89
CA GLN A 14 15.69 -27.39 -1.59
C GLN A 14 16.06 -26.27 -2.57
N THR A 15 17.33 -26.19 -3.01
CA THR A 15 17.76 -25.21 -4.02
C THR A 15 17.11 -25.49 -5.36
N THR A 16 17.05 -26.77 -5.78
CA THR A 16 16.39 -27.17 -7.02
C THR A 16 14.87 -26.88 -6.98
N GLU A 17 14.18 -27.18 -5.88
CA GLU A 17 12.76 -26.83 -5.69
C GLU A 17 12.54 -25.31 -5.75
N HIS A 18 13.38 -24.52 -5.06
CA HIS A 18 13.31 -23.07 -5.07
C HIS A 18 13.55 -22.50 -6.48
N LEU A 19 14.46 -23.07 -7.28
CA LEU A 19 14.71 -22.66 -8.67
C LEU A 19 13.57 -23.02 -9.62
N LEU A 20 12.98 -24.22 -9.51
CA LEU A 20 11.81 -24.60 -10.30
C LEU A 20 10.62 -23.68 -10.01
N LYS A 21 10.37 -23.38 -8.74
CA LYS A 21 9.33 -22.43 -8.31
C LYS A 21 9.63 -21.01 -8.82
N ALA A 22 10.89 -20.57 -8.75
CA ALA A 22 11.31 -19.29 -9.28
C ALA A 22 11.08 -19.17 -10.79
N LEU A 23 11.47 -20.20 -11.55
CA LEU A 23 11.29 -20.27 -12.99
C LEU A 23 9.81 -20.19 -13.37
N ALA A 24 8.95 -20.97 -12.70
CA ALA A 24 7.51 -20.92 -12.92
C ALA A 24 6.94 -19.50 -12.73
N VAL A 25 7.35 -18.78 -11.67
CA VAL A 25 6.93 -17.40 -11.40
C VAL A 25 7.47 -16.41 -12.44
N VAL A 26 8.73 -16.52 -12.84
CA VAL A 26 9.36 -15.56 -13.76
C VAL A 26 8.89 -15.76 -15.21
N VAL A 27 8.58 -17.00 -15.60
CA VAL A 27 7.98 -17.32 -16.91
C VAL A 27 6.51 -16.89 -16.96
N GLU A 28 5.71 -17.18 -15.93
CA GLU A 28 4.31 -16.71 -15.82
C GLU A 28 4.22 -15.17 -15.80
N ALA A 29 5.26 -14.48 -15.34
CA ALA A 29 5.34 -13.02 -15.36
C ALA A 29 5.76 -12.41 -16.72
N ASP A 30 6.14 -13.22 -17.72
CA ASP A 30 6.70 -12.76 -19.00
C ASP A 30 7.83 -11.72 -18.84
N LEU A 31 8.75 -11.94 -17.89
CA LEU A 31 9.74 -10.91 -17.55
C LEU A 31 10.63 -10.52 -18.76
N GLU A 32 11.05 -11.49 -19.56
CA GLU A 32 11.89 -11.23 -20.74
C GLU A 32 11.11 -10.49 -21.83
N GLY A 33 9.81 -10.78 -22.01
CA GLY A 33 8.92 -10.05 -22.93
C GLY A 33 8.65 -8.62 -22.48
N ILE A 34 8.39 -8.37 -21.20
CA ILE A 34 8.25 -7.01 -20.63
C ILE A 34 9.52 -6.19 -20.88
N ILE A 35 10.69 -6.75 -20.57
CA ILE A 35 11.99 -6.07 -20.77
C ILE A 35 12.26 -5.79 -22.26
N THR A 36 11.86 -6.70 -23.15
CA THR A 36 11.99 -6.54 -24.61
C THR A 36 11.08 -5.43 -25.14
N ARG A 37 9.77 -5.49 -24.85
CA ARG A 37 8.80 -4.44 -25.23
C ARG A 37 9.20 -3.06 -24.71
N ALA A 38 9.69 -3.00 -23.47
CA ALA A 38 10.18 -1.76 -22.86
C ALA A 38 11.41 -1.20 -23.59
N ARG A 39 12.34 -2.07 -24.04
CA ARG A 39 13.53 -1.68 -24.80
C ARG A 39 13.19 -1.15 -26.19
N GLU A 40 12.24 -1.77 -26.87
CA GLU A 40 11.72 -1.34 -28.18
C GLU A 40 11.03 0.02 -28.07
N THR A 41 10.08 0.15 -27.14
CA THR A 41 9.31 1.39 -26.89
C THR A 41 10.21 2.59 -26.57
N GLN A 42 11.35 2.35 -25.91
CA GLN A 42 12.28 3.41 -25.50
C GLN A 42 13.27 3.82 -26.60
N GLY A 43 13.23 3.20 -27.79
CA GLY A 43 14.21 3.43 -28.85
C GLY A 43 15.64 3.05 -28.44
N THR A 44 15.78 2.26 -27.36
CA THR A 44 17.09 1.80 -26.86
C THR A 44 17.64 0.71 -27.77
N VAL A 45 18.27 1.15 -28.86
CA VAL A 45 19.09 0.31 -29.73
C VAL A 45 20.07 -0.46 -28.83
N LEU A 46 20.15 -1.79 -29.01
CA LEU A 46 21.24 -2.57 -28.43
C LEU A 46 22.56 -1.86 -28.77
N PRO A 47 23.49 -1.68 -27.81
CA PRO A 47 24.82 -1.18 -28.18
C PRO A 47 25.32 -2.06 -29.32
N GLU A 48 25.66 -1.45 -30.46
CA GLU A 48 26.07 -2.18 -31.67
C GLU A 48 26.98 -3.33 -31.26
N LYS A 49 26.70 -4.55 -31.74
CA LYS A 49 27.52 -5.73 -31.47
C LYS A 49 28.97 -5.34 -31.75
N ARG A 50 29.72 -5.01 -30.69
CA ARG A 50 31.12 -4.60 -30.82
C ARG A 50 31.79 -5.71 -31.62
N ARG A 51 32.41 -5.36 -32.74
CA ARG A 51 33.16 -6.28 -33.60
C ARG A 51 34.43 -6.75 -32.87
N GLY A 52 34.22 -7.52 -31.81
CA GLY A 52 35.20 -8.29 -31.07
C GLY A 52 34.85 -9.77 -31.15
N PRO A 53 35.70 -10.65 -30.60
CA PRO A 53 35.40 -12.08 -30.55
C PRO A 53 34.05 -12.31 -29.88
N ARG A 54 33.26 -13.25 -30.44
CA ARG A 54 32.04 -13.75 -29.79
C ARG A 54 32.37 -14.09 -28.34
N ALA A 55 31.52 -13.69 -27.40
CA ALA A 55 31.67 -14.11 -26.01
C ALA A 55 31.73 -15.64 -25.97
N LYS A 56 32.78 -16.20 -25.37
CA LYS A 56 32.99 -17.66 -25.26
C LYS A 56 31.96 -18.36 -24.34
N PHE A 57 31.06 -17.59 -23.73
CA PHE A 57 30.21 -18.00 -22.61
C PHE A 57 28.77 -17.60 -22.88
N VAL A 58 27.83 -18.37 -22.31
CA VAL A 58 26.41 -18.01 -22.30
C VAL A 58 26.21 -16.65 -21.63
N ALA A 59 25.34 -15.83 -22.21
CA ALA A 59 24.99 -14.53 -21.67
C ALA A 59 23.91 -14.66 -20.59
N TYR A 60 24.04 -13.87 -19.52
CA TYR A 60 22.97 -13.74 -18.53
C TYR A 60 21.67 -13.22 -19.18
N THR A 61 20.52 -13.73 -18.74
CA THR A 61 19.17 -13.33 -19.18
C THR A 61 18.42 -12.62 -18.06
N ALA A 62 17.33 -11.89 -18.36
CA ALA A 62 16.49 -11.32 -17.30
C ALA A 62 15.88 -12.43 -16.44
N THR A 63 15.42 -13.51 -17.11
CA THR A 63 14.87 -14.70 -16.47
C THR A 63 15.82 -15.31 -15.44
N ALA A 64 17.06 -15.63 -15.82
CA ALA A 64 17.99 -16.33 -14.93
C ALA A 64 18.42 -15.49 -13.73
N LEU A 65 18.60 -14.18 -13.93
CA LEU A 65 18.95 -13.25 -12.85
C LEU A 65 17.80 -13.11 -11.85
N ALA A 66 16.56 -12.98 -12.33
CA ALA A 66 15.38 -12.96 -11.46
C ALA A 66 15.17 -14.28 -10.72
N CYS A 67 15.38 -15.42 -11.38
CA CYS A 67 15.28 -16.74 -10.75
C CYS A 67 16.31 -16.92 -9.62
N THR A 68 17.55 -16.52 -9.87
CA THR A 68 18.64 -16.52 -8.87
C THR A 68 18.27 -15.64 -7.67
N MET A 69 17.75 -14.42 -7.92
CA MET A 69 17.30 -13.55 -6.83
C MET A 69 16.16 -14.16 -6.02
N TYR A 70 15.23 -14.88 -6.66
CA TYR A 70 14.12 -15.56 -5.97
C TYR A 70 14.60 -16.72 -5.11
N GLU A 71 15.47 -17.59 -5.63
CA GLU A 71 16.06 -18.69 -4.86
C GLU A 71 16.76 -18.14 -3.61
N LEU A 72 17.63 -17.13 -3.78
CA LEU A 72 18.31 -16.48 -2.66
C LEU A 72 17.32 -16.00 -1.59
N LYS A 73 16.24 -15.30 -1.98
CA LYS A 73 15.21 -14.83 -1.02
C LYS A 73 14.44 -15.96 -0.36
N ALA A 74 14.08 -17.01 -1.10
CA ALA A 74 13.38 -18.19 -0.58
C ALA A 74 14.23 -18.95 0.45
N SER A 75 15.54 -19.02 0.17
CA SER A 75 16.60 -19.56 1.04
C SER A 75 17.06 -18.59 2.15
N ALA A 76 16.36 -17.47 2.36
CA ALA A 76 16.67 -16.44 3.37
C ALA A 76 18.08 -15.81 3.27
N ARG A 77 18.65 -15.78 2.07
CA ARG A 77 19.95 -15.19 1.73
C ARG A 77 19.79 -13.78 1.13
N PRO A 78 20.85 -12.95 1.15
CA PRO A 78 20.81 -11.67 0.48
C PRO A 78 20.75 -11.82 -1.03
N ALA A 79 19.87 -11.08 -1.71
CA ALA A 79 19.85 -11.01 -3.17
C ALA A 79 20.78 -9.88 -3.66
N SER A 80 22.07 -9.97 -3.33
CA SER A 80 23.09 -9.03 -3.79
C SER A 80 23.83 -9.59 -5.02
N HIS A 81 24.44 -8.73 -5.85
CA HIS A 81 25.29 -9.19 -6.96
C HIS A 81 26.36 -10.19 -6.51
N LYS A 82 26.90 -10.04 -5.30
CA LYS A 82 27.90 -10.96 -4.72
C LYS A 82 27.29 -12.34 -4.47
N GLU A 83 26.15 -12.38 -3.78
CA GLU A 83 25.46 -13.64 -3.46
C GLU A 83 24.91 -14.35 -4.70
N MET A 84 24.51 -13.58 -5.73
CA MET A 84 24.15 -14.08 -7.06
C MET A 84 25.36 -14.67 -7.78
N LEU A 85 26.52 -14.00 -7.75
CA LEU A 85 27.75 -14.57 -8.31
C LEU A 85 28.14 -15.86 -7.59
N ASP A 86 28.14 -15.83 -6.25
CA ASP A 86 28.45 -17.01 -5.43
C ASP A 86 27.44 -18.16 -5.70
N ALA A 87 26.17 -17.85 -6.04
CA ALA A 87 25.20 -18.87 -6.45
C ALA A 87 25.57 -19.48 -7.82
N LEU A 88 25.66 -18.60 -8.82
CA LEU A 88 25.82 -18.92 -10.23
C LEU A 88 27.17 -19.55 -10.55
N TRP A 89 28.24 -19.19 -9.86
CA TRP A 89 29.59 -19.73 -10.09
C TRP A 89 30.01 -20.81 -9.11
N LEU A 90 29.57 -20.76 -7.85
CA LEU A 90 30.18 -21.58 -6.78
C LEU A 90 29.23 -22.55 -6.07
N ARG A 91 27.90 -22.51 -6.31
CA ARG A 91 26.93 -23.37 -5.60
C ARG A 91 26.00 -24.19 -6.49
N TYR A 92 25.40 -23.59 -7.51
CA TYR A 92 24.47 -24.34 -8.37
C TYR A 92 25.21 -25.47 -9.09
N THR A 93 24.55 -26.58 -9.33
CA THR A 93 25.03 -27.62 -10.26
C THR A 93 24.85 -27.16 -11.71
N GLU A 94 25.51 -27.80 -12.68
CA GLU A 94 25.25 -27.51 -14.10
C GLU A 94 23.80 -27.82 -14.50
N ALA A 95 23.17 -28.82 -13.87
CA ALA A 95 21.74 -29.10 -14.03
C ALA A 95 20.87 -27.93 -13.55
N GLU A 96 21.16 -27.35 -12.38
CA GLU A 96 20.46 -26.17 -11.86
C GLU A 96 20.72 -24.91 -12.69
N LEU A 97 21.90 -24.76 -13.30
CA LEU A 97 22.15 -23.73 -14.30
C LEU A 97 21.34 -23.96 -15.59
N GLY A 98 21.24 -25.22 -16.05
CA GLY A 98 20.41 -25.60 -17.19
C GLY A 98 18.93 -25.27 -16.99
N LEU A 99 18.38 -25.49 -15.80
CA LEU A 99 16.99 -25.11 -15.46
C LEU A 99 16.70 -23.62 -15.70
N ILE A 100 17.68 -22.74 -15.47
CA ILE A 100 17.54 -21.29 -15.67
C ILE A 100 18.16 -20.79 -16.99
N GLY A 101 18.52 -21.69 -17.91
CA GLY A 101 19.06 -21.35 -19.22
C GLY A 101 20.50 -20.81 -19.21
N LEU A 102 21.31 -21.20 -18.23
CA LEU A 102 22.72 -20.81 -18.05
C LEU A 102 23.69 -22.01 -18.09
N GLU A 103 23.29 -23.13 -18.69
CA GLU A 103 24.19 -24.26 -18.99
C GLU A 103 25.44 -23.77 -19.75
N GLY A 104 26.64 -24.15 -19.31
CA GLY A 104 27.88 -23.67 -19.96
C GLY A 104 28.19 -22.19 -19.70
N LEU A 105 27.58 -21.55 -18.69
CA LEU A 105 28.04 -20.25 -18.16
C LEU A 105 29.48 -20.34 -17.63
N ARG A 106 29.82 -21.46 -16.99
CA ARG A 106 31.07 -21.64 -16.26
C ARG A 106 32.18 -22.13 -17.18
N ASP A 107 33.27 -21.39 -17.16
CA ASP A 107 34.54 -21.79 -17.74
C ASP A 107 35.31 -22.64 -16.70
N PRO A 108 35.69 -23.90 -16.99
CA PRO A 108 36.38 -24.76 -16.03
C PRO A 108 37.69 -24.14 -15.50
N ASP A 109 38.46 -23.48 -16.35
CA ASP A 109 39.74 -22.85 -15.97
C ASP A 109 39.51 -21.64 -15.05
N ARG A 110 38.50 -20.81 -15.31
CA ARG A 110 38.12 -19.70 -14.41
C ARG A 110 37.54 -20.21 -13.10
N LEU A 111 36.72 -21.26 -13.11
CA LEU A 111 36.18 -21.85 -11.90
C LEU A 111 37.32 -22.38 -11.01
N ALA A 112 38.22 -23.19 -11.58
CA ALA A 112 39.42 -23.66 -10.88
C ALA A 112 40.32 -22.51 -10.40
N ALA A 113 40.41 -21.41 -11.15
CA ALA A 113 41.14 -20.21 -10.73
C ALA A 113 40.44 -19.40 -9.63
N MET A 114 39.10 -19.47 -9.51
CA MET A 114 38.31 -18.85 -8.42
C MET A 114 38.33 -19.69 -7.14
N THR A 115 38.38 -21.01 -7.27
CA THR A 115 38.46 -21.98 -6.16
C THR A 115 39.73 -22.83 -6.25
N PRO A 116 40.93 -22.24 -6.17
CA PRO A 116 42.17 -23.01 -6.21
C PRO A 116 42.27 -23.91 -4.97
N ASP A 117 42.70 -25.15 -5.17
CA ASP A 117 43.10 -26.02 -4.07
C ASP A 117 44.39 -25.47 -3.44
N TYR A 118 44.38 -25.27 -2.12
CA TYR A 118 45.51 -24.77 -1.34
C TYR A 118 46.32 -25.91 -0.68
N THR A 119 45.94 -27.16 -0.90
CA THR A 119 46.61 -28.34 -0.34
C THR A 119 48.03 -28.44 -0.88
N GLY A 120 49.00 -28.75 0.00
CA GLY A 120 50.43 -28.86 -0.37
C GLY A 120 51.15 -27.54 -0.71
N MET A 121 50.45 -26.44 -1.00
CA MET A 121 51.09 -25.17 -1.40
C MET A 121 51.90 -24.50 -0.28
N SER A 122 53.02 -23.87 -0.65
CA SER A 122 53.81 -23.02 0.26
C SER A 122 53.03 -21.77 0.69
N PRO A 123 53.45 -21.07 1.77
CA PRO A 123 52.82 -19.81 2.18
C PRO A 123 52.87 -18.71 1.11
N GLU A 124 53.87 -18.71 0.24
CA GLU A 124 54.05 -17.74 -0.84
C GLU A 124 53.15 -18.07 -2.04
N ASP A 125 53.11 -19.33 -2.45
CA ASP A 125 52.21 -19.82 -3.50
C ASP A 125 50.75 -19.58 -3.12
N LYS A 126 50.38 -19.81 -1.85
CA LYS A 126 49.05 -19.51 -1.31
C LYS A 126 48.68 -18.03 -1.46
N ARG A 127 49.59 -17.10 -1.18
CA ARG A 127 49.35 -15.65 -1.37
C ARG A 127 49.13 -15.31 -2.85
N THR A 128 49.94 -15.90 -3.74
CA THR A 128 49.82 -15.71 -5.18
C THR A 128 48.50 -16.29 -5.73
N ALA A 129 48.12 -17.50 -5.28
CA ALA A 129 46.86 -18.15 -5.63
C ALA A 129 45.65 -17.35 -5.14
N ILE A 130 45.64 -16.89 -3.88
CA ILE A 130 44.58 -16.02 -3.33
C ILE A 130 44.46 -14.73 -4.17
N THR A 131 45.57 -14.10 -4.51
CA THR A 131 45.58 -12.86 -5.31
C THR A 131 45.02 -13.11 -6.72
N LYS A 132 45.37 -14.25 -7.35
CA LYS A 132 44.84 -14.66 -8.65
C LYS A 132 43.32 -14.93 -8.57
N ALA A 133 42.88 -15.68 -7.56
CA ALA A 133 41.47 -15.99 -7.34
C ALA A 133 40.62 -14.74 -7.12
N GLN A 134 41.11 -13.79 -6.29
CA GLN A 134 40.45 -12.50 -6.11
C GLN A 134 40.32 -11.72 -7.42
N ARG A 135 41.35 -11.68 -8.27
CA ARG A 135 41.29 -11.00 -9.58
C ARG A 135 40.27 -11.64 -10.54
N VAL A 136 40.18 -12.97 -10.58
CA VAL A 136 39.19 -13.67 -11.43
C VAL A 136 37.78 -13.46 -10.88
N TYR A 137 37.60 -13.57 -9.57
CA TYR A 137 36.32 -13.30 -8.90
C TYR A 137 35.82 -11.88 -9.14
N GLU A 138 36.69 -10.87 -8.98
CA GLU A 138 36.38 -9.46 -9.25
C GLU A 138 36.00 -9.26 -10.72
N ALA A 139 36.68 -9.92 -11.67
CA ALA A 139 36.34 -9.85 -13.08
C ALA A 139 34.96 -10.44 -13.40
N GLU A 140 34.59 -11.59 -12.83
CA GLU A 140 33.25 -12.16 -13.00
C GLU A 140 32.16 -11.35 -12.29
N TYR A 141 32.47 -10.78 -11.12
CA TYR A 141 31.59 -9.84 -10.42
C TYR A 141 31.27 -8.63 -11.30
N GLN A 142 32.28 -8.00 -11.91
CA GLN A 142 32.06 -6.88 -12.82
C GLN A 142 31.31 -7.30 -14.09
N ARG A 143 31.55 -8.50 -14.64
CA ARG A 143 30.75 -9.04 -15.77
C ARG A 143 29.27 -9.18 -15.40
N LEU A 144 28.96 -9.73 -14.23
CA LEU A 144 27.59 -9.86 -13.72
C LEU A 144 26.93 -8.49 -13.51
N VAL A 145 27.63 -7.52 -12.90
CA VAL A 145 27.13 -6.15 -12.69
C VAL A 145 26.82 -5.46 -14.03
N VAL A 146 27.71 -5.54 -15.01
CA VAL A 146 27.52 -4.95 -16.35
C VAL A 146 26.36 -5.63 -17.09
N ALA A 147 26.22 -6.96 -16.99
CA ALA A 147 25.10 -7.68 -17.58
C ALA A 147 23.77 -7.27 -16.95
N PHE A 148 23.67 -7.23 -15.61
CA PHE A 148 22.48 -6.80 -14.90
C PHE A 148 22.06 -5.38 -15.31
N ASP A 149 23.00 -4.43 -15.26
CA ASP A 149 22.73 -3.02 -15.57
C ASP A 149 22.36 -2.81 -17.06
N GLY A 150 22.85 -3.67 -17.97
CA GLY A 150 22.47 -3.65 -19.38
C GLY A 150 21.11 -4.30 -19.67
N ILE A 151 20.81 -5.43 -19.03
CA ILE A 151 19.55 -6.17 -19.19
C ILE A 151 18.39 -5.32 -18.67
N PHE A 152 18.49 -4.83 -17.43
CA PHE A 152 17.43 -4.09 -16.76
C PHE A 152 17.47 -2.56 -16.98
N ALA A 153 18.33 -2.07 -17.89
CA ALA A 153 18.32 -0.67 -18.32
C ALA A 153 16.94 -0.10 -18.72
N PRO A 154 16.00 -0.87 -19.32
CA PRO A 154 14.65 -0.37 -19.65
C PRO A 154 13.77 -0.05 -18.43
N ILE A 155 14.06 -0.62 -17.25
CA ILE A 155 13.31 -0.35 -16.01
C ILE A 155 14.10 0.51 -15.00
N ASP A 156 15.34 0.90 -15.33
CA ASP A 156 16.16 1.77 -14.48
C ASP A 156 15.75 3.24 -14.62
N ASP A 157 14.79 3.67 -13.82
CA ASP A 157 14.34 5.07 -13.72
C ASP A 157 15.18 5.94 -12.76
N THR A 158 16.38 5.48 -12.36
CA THR A 158 17.30 6.21 -11.47
C THR A 158 17.57 7.64 -12.00
N PRO A 159 17.10 8.71 -11.32
CA PRO A 159 17.20 10.06 -11.87
C PRO A 159 18.64 10.56 -12.03
N ILE A 160 19.54 10.15 -11.13
CA ILE A 160 20.96 10.53 -11.14
C ILE A 160 21.82 9.32 -10.76
N LYS A 161 22.66 8.86 -11.70
CA LYS A 161 23.53 7.68 -11.55
C LYS A 161 24.54 7.81 -10.40
N ALA A 162 25.12 6.69 -9.97
CA ALA A 162 26.07 6.63 -8.85
C ALA A 162 27.28 7.57 -8.98
N ASN A 163 27.80 7.75 -10.19
CA ASN A 163 29.07 8.43 -10.46
C ASN A 163 28.91 9.79 -11.16
N HIS A 164 27.81 10.51 -10.93
CA HIS A 164 27.60 11.86 -11.47
C HIS A 164 28.69 12.83 -10.96
N ARG A 165 29.70 13.13 -11.80
CA ARG A 165 30.69 14.19 -11.55
C ARG A 165 30.07 15.54 -11.87
N ARG A 166 30.30 16.53 -11.01
CA ARG A 166 29.68 17.86 -11.15
C ARG A 166 30.47 18.80 -12.06
N ASN A 167 31.78 18.58 -12.17
CA ASN A 167 32.72 19.12 -13.16
C ASN A 167 33.84 18.08 -13.40
N ALA A 168 34.57 18.20 -14.50
CA ALA A 168 35.76 17.37 -14.74
C ALA A 168 36.98 17.87 -13.95
N ASP A 169 37.05 19.18 -13.74
CA ASP A 169 38.26 19.91 -13.33
C ASP A 169 38.38 20.14 -11.81
N ASP A 170 37.38 19.69 -11.02
CA ASP A 170 37.42 19.70 -9.56
C ASP A 170 37.30 18.26 -9.01
N PRO A 171 38.43 17.60 -8.68
CA PRO A 171 38.43 16.28 -8.06
C PRO A 171 37.82 16.23 -6.64
N ALA A 172 37.76 17.37 -5.94
CA ALA A 172 37.17 17.50 -4.62
C ALA A 172 35.63 17.64 -4.68
N ALA A 173 35.06 18.04 -5.83
CA ALA A 173 33.63 18.05 -6.10
C ALA A 173 32.99 16.65 -6.26
N ARG A 174 33.33 15.71 -5.37
CA ARG A 174 32.55 14.49 -5.05
C ARG A 174 31.23 14.84 -4.34
N ASN A 175 30.54 15.87 -4.83
CA ASN A 175 29.33 16.40 -4.23
C ASN A 175 28.12 15.57 -4.65
N ARG A 176 27.43 15.02 -3.65
CA ARG A 176 26.15 14.33 -3.84
C ARG A 176 25.16 15.32 -4.49
N PRO A 177 24.33 14.88 -5.45
CA PRO A 177 23.36 15.77 -6.08
C PRO A 177 22.40 16.34 -5.04
N THR A 178 22.03 17.61 -5.20
CA THR A 178 21.07 18.31 -4.35
C THR A 178 19.65 17.80 -4.57
N ILE A 179 18.75 18.07 -3.61
CA ILE A 179 17.32 17.74 -3.72
C ILE A 179 16.72 18.34 -5.02
N THR A 180 17.10 19.57 -5.37
CA THR A 180 16.62 20.26 -6.57
C THR A 180 17.09 19.59 -7.86
N GLU A 181 18.36 19.17 -7.93
CA GLU A 181 18.88 18.42 -9.08
C GLU A 181 18.18 17.06 -9.22
N VAL A 182 17.98 16.32 -8.12
CA VAL A 182 17.24 15.03 -8.14
C VAL A 182 15.79 15.24 -8.60
N LYS A 183 15.08 16.26 -8.09
CA LYS A 183 13.71 16.58 -8.50
C LYS A 183 13.62 16.95 -9.99
N LYS A 184 14.51 17.81 -10.49
CA LYS A 184 14.57 18.20 -11.90
C LYS A 184 14.89 17.00 -12.81
N ALA A 185 15.82 16.15 -12.38
CA ALA A 185 16.13 14.92 -13.12
C ALA A 185 14.97 13.92 -13.11
N ALA A 186 14.23 13.80 -12.01
CA ALA A 186 13.08 12.90 -11.89
C ALA A 186 11.89 13.31 -12.79
N GLN A 187 11.86 14.54 -13.30
CA GLN A 187 10.83 15.06 -14.21
C GLN A 187 11.14 14.85 -15.70
N ARG A 188 12.31 14.29 -16.05
CA ARG A 188 12.67 14.07 -17.46
C ARG A 188 11.72 13.07 -18.13
N ALA A 189 11.31 13.39 -19.36
CA ALA A 189 10.39 12.57 -20.15
C ALA A 189 10.90 11.13 -20.36
N GLU A 190 12.22 10.96 -20.51
CA GLU A 190 12.89 9.66 -20.66
C GLU A 190 12.63 8.67 -19.51
N LEU A 191 12.27 9.15 -18.31
CA LEU A 191 12.01 8.29 -17.14
C LEU A 191 10.56 7.81 -17.07
N LYS A 192 9.62 8.45 -17.77
CA LYS A 192 8.20 8.06 -17.78
C LYS A 192 7.97 6.64 -18.32
N PRO A 193 8.46 6.24 -19.52
CA PRO A 193 8.31 4.87 -19.99
C PRO A 193 9.04 3.85 -19.11
N LYS A 194 10.17 4.23 -18.51
CA LYS A 194 10.90 3.36 -17.57
C LYS A 194 10.11 3.09 -16.29
N ARG A 195 9.42 4.10 -15.76
CA ARG A 195 8.51 3.93 -14.60
C ARG A 195 7.36 3.00 -14.93
N ALA A 196 6.72 3.17 -16.09
CA ALA A 196 5.65 2.29 -16.54
C ALA A 196 6.15 0.83 -16.63
N ALA A 197 7.26 0.57 -17.31
CA ALA A 197 7.84 -0.77 -17.41
C ALA A 197 8.29 -1.34 -16.04
N LYS A 198 8.82 -0.51 -15.14
CA LYS A 198 9.17 -0.91 -13.76
C LYS A 198 7.94 -1.35 -12.96
N LEU A 199 6.80 -0.67 -13.13
CA LEU A 199 5.53 -1.01 -12.50
C LEU A 199 4.89 -2.26 -13.13
N GLU A 200 5.02 -2.42 -14.46
CA GLU A 200 4.62 -3.64 -15.18
C GLU A 200 5.37 -4.87 -14.64
N VAL A 201 6.71 -4.80 -14.54
CA VAL A 201 7.54 -5.88 -13.93
C VAL A 201 7.14 -6.17 -12.47
N LEU A 202 6.91 -5.12 -11.67
CA LEU A 202 6.54 -5.26 -10.26
C LEU A 202 5.17 -5.94 -10.12
N GLY A 203 4.16 -5.50 -10.86
CA GLY A 203 2.82 -6.10 -10.87
C GLY A 203 2.81 -7.52 -11.42
N ALA A 204 3.51 -7.76 -12.54
CA ALA A 204 3.56 -9.07 -13.18
C ALA A 204 4.19 -10.15 -12.28
N LEU A 205 5.32 -9.86 -11.62
CA LEU A 205 5.96 -10.80 -10.69
C LEU A 205 5.09 -11.08 -9.45
N ILE A 206 4.37 -10.07 -8.94
CA ILE A 206 3.42 -10.26 -7.83
C ILE A 206 2.27 -11.17 -8.26
N ALA A 207 1.62 -10.87 -9.39
CA ALA A 207 0.50 -11.67 -9.88
C ALA A 207 0.89 -13.09 -10.27
N ALA A 208 2.01 -13.26 -10.98
CA ALA A 208 2.55 -14.56 -11.33
C ALA A 208 2.86 -15.41 -10.08
N SER A 209 3.39 -14.80 -9.01
CA SER A 209 3.60 -15.52 -7.74
C SER A 209 2.29 -16.07 -7.18
N LEU A 210 1.21 -15.30 -7.19
CA LEU A 210 -0.09 -15.74 -6.69
C LEU A 210 -0.71 -16.84 -7.57
N ARG A 211 -0.63 -16.72 -8.90
CA ARG A 211 -1.15 -17.72 -9.84
C ARG A 211 -0.39 -19.05 -9.73
N VAL A 212 0.93 -19.01 -9.60
CA VAL A 212 1.77 -20.21 -9.42
C VAL A 212 1.55 -20.85 -8.04
N GLU A 213 1.33 -20.06 -6.99
CA GLU A 213 0.94 -20.65 -5.68
C GLU A 213 -0.48 -21.20 -5.67
N ASN A 214 -1.41 -20.66 -6.48
CA ASN A 214 -2.77 -21.17 -6.65
C ASN A 214 -2.78 -22.47 -7.47
N ARG A 215 -2.05 -22.51 -8.60
CA ARG A 215 -1.94 -23.69 -9.48
C ARG A 215 -1.43 -24.90 -8.72
N ASP A 216 -0.37 -24.74 -7.93
CA ASP A 216 0.23 -25.82 -7.13
C ASP A 216 -0.68 -26.35 -6.01
N ARG A 217 -1.68 -25.57 -5.56
CA ARG A 217 -2.60 -25.93 -4.46
C ARG A 217 -3.98 -26.41 -4.91
N HIS A 218 -4.47 -25.83 -6.00
CA HIS A 218 -5.87 -25.92 -6.41
C HIS A 218 -6.02 -26.34 -7.88
N GLY A 219 -4.93 -26.51 -8.63
CA GLY A 219 -4.94 -26.92 -10.04
C GLY A 219 -5.34 -25.84 -11.04
N ASP A 220 -5.59 -24.61 -10.58
CA ASP A 220 -6.12 -23.49 -11.38
C ASP A 220 -5.19 -22.27 -11.36
N THR A 221 -5.19 -21.47 -12.41
CA THR A 221 -4.54 -20.16 -12.45
C THR A 221 -5.40 -19.02 -11.92
N ASP A 222 -6.73 -19.16 -11.90
CA ASP A 222 -7.59 -18.15 -11.28
C ASP A 222 -7.44 -18.17 -9.75
N VAL A 223 -6.79 -17.15 -9.23
CA VAL A 223 -6.61 -16.98 -7.78
C VAL A 223 -7.94 -16.91 -7.02
N PHE A 224 -9.03 -16.51 -7.67
CA PHE A 224 -10.37 -16.40 -7.06
C PHE A 224 -11.15 -17.72 -7.01
N THR A 225 -10.68 -18.81 -7.63
CA THR A 225 -11.24 -20.15 -7.42
C THR A 225 -10.57 -20.89 -6.25
N GLY A 226 -9.35 -20.50 -5.89
CA GLY A 226 -8.56 -21.10 -4.81
C GLY A 226 -8.20 -20.12 -3.68
N ILE A 227 -6.95 -19.64 -3.65
CA ILE A 227 -6.35 -18.92 -2.52
C ILE A 227 -7.06 -17.60 -2.15
N LEU A 228 -7.84 -17.01 -3.06
CA LEU A 228 -8.67 -15.81 -2.88
C LEU A 228 -10.17 -16.07 -3.10
N ALA A 229 -10.66 -17.30 -2.92
CA ALA A 229 -12.10 -17.60 -3.05
C ALA A 229 -12.98 -16.73 -2.13
N ASP A 230 -12.65 -16.67 -0.83
CA ASP A 230 -13.39 -15.89 0.19
C ASP A 230 -13.12 -14.38 0.12
N TYR A 231 -12.15 -13.95 -0.71
CA TYR A 231 -11.76 -12.55 -0.80
C TYR A 231 -12.83 -11.72 -1.51
N ARG A 232 -13.20 -10.57 -0.94
CA ARG A 232 -14.28 -9.70 -1.44
C ARG A 232 -13.81 -8.47 -2.23
N GLY A 233 -12.50 -8.19 -2.27
CA GLY A 233 -11.93 -7.02 -2.93
C GLY A 233 -11.55 -5.87 -1.99
N HIS A 234 -11.57 -6.06 -0.67
CA HIS A 234 -11.12 -5.05 0.30
C HIS A 234 -9.60 -5.11 0.48
N VAL A 235 -8.90 -3.97 0.50
CA VAL A 235 -7.44 -3.94 0.71
C VAL A 235 -7.04 -3.01 1.84
N ALA A 236 -6.06 -3.44 2.65
CA ALA A 236 -5.27 -2.53 3.47
C ALA A 236 -4.13 -1.95 2.61
N VAL A 237 -3.93 -0.64 2.68
CA VAL A 237 -2.86 0.07 1.98
C VAL A 237 -2.04 0.89 2.98
N ASP A 238 -0.74 0.64 3.00
CA ASP A 238 0.22 1.41 3.80
C ASP A 238 1.54 1.61 3.06
N GLU A 239 2.28 2.64 3.48
CA GLU A 239 3.63 2.91 3.00
C GLU A 239 4.65 2.43 4.01
N THR A 240 5.43 1.43 3.63
CA THR A 240 6.50 0.90 4.45
C THR A 240 7.86 1.46 3.98
N HIS A 241 8.57 2.14 4.88
CA HIS A 241 9.92 2.60 4.56
C HIS A 241 10.91 1.44 4.61
N ILE A 242 11.65 1.30 3.53
CA ILE A 242 12.78 0.39 3.40
C ILE A 242 14.03 1.26 3.32
N ILE A 243 14.83 1.17 4.37
CA ILE A 243 15.98 2.04 4.59
C ILE A 243 17.14 1.56 3.73
N ASP A 244 17.60 2.42 2.83
CA ASP A 244 18.99 2.43 2.41
C ASP A 244 19.73 3.49 3.25
N ALA A 245 21.03 3.32 3.48
CA ALA A 245 21.80 3.97 4.54
C ALA A 245 22.22 5.40 4.21
N LEU A 246 21.18 6.17 4.03
CA LEU A 246 21.22 7.50 3.57
C LEU A 246 20.04 8.23 4.24
N GLY A 247 18.84 8.28 3.66
CA GLY A 247 17.63 8.98 4.18
C GLY A 247 17.80 10.37 4.89
N ASP A 248 17.64 11.50 4.18
CA ASP A 248 17.49 12.85 4.80
C ASP A 248 16.06 13.32 4.58
N LEU A 249 15.21 12.89 5.51
CA LEU A 249 13.79 13.15 5.53
C LEU A 249 13.52 14.51 6.16
N PRO A 250 12.44 15.22 5.78
CA PRO A 250 12.15 16.52 6.38
C PRO A 250 11.95 16.37 7.89
N LYS A 251 12.75 17.10 8.69
CA LYS A 251 12.60 17.15 10.14
C LYS A 251 11.16 17.54 10.48
N GLY A 252 10.52 16.82 11.41
CA GLY A 252 9.11 17.00 11.75
C GLY A 252 8.17 16.02 11.06
N THR A 253 8.56 15.37 9.94
CA THR A 253 7.78 14.24 9.40
C THR A 253 7.96 12.99 10.27
N ALA A 254 6.92 12.17 10.41
CA ALA A 254 7.01 10.91 11.18
C ALA A 254 8.15 9.98 10.70
N PRO A 255 8.38 9.80 9.38
CA PRO A 255 9.52 9.03 8.87
C PRO A 255 10.87 9.64 9.28
N GLY A 256 11.02 10.98 9.20
CA GLY A 256 12.26 11.65 9.57
C GLY A 256 12.56 11.58 11.07
N ASN A 257 11.53 11.66 11.91
CA ASN A 257 11.65 11.48 13.35
C ASN A 257 11.99 10.02 13.72
N TYR A 258 11.51 9.03 12.95
CA TYR A 258 11.85 7.62 13.12
C TYR A 258 13.32 7.33 12.75
N LEU A 259 13.78 7.75 11.56
CA LEU A 259 15.17 7.53 11.14
C LEU A 259 16.20 8.29 12.01
N SER A 260 15.83 9.49 12.48
CA SER A 260 16.58 10.28 13.48
C SER A 260 16.90 9.46 14.75
N ARG A 261 15.92 8.72 15.26
CA ARG A 261 16.06 7.85 16.43
C ARG A 261 16.85 6.58 16.13
N LEU A 262 16.57 5.93 15.00
CA LEU A 262 17.12 4.62 14.66
C LEU A 262 18.61 4.66 14.26
N HIS A 263 19.08 5.79 13.74
CA HIS A 263 20.47 5.97 13.33
C HIS A 263 21.29 6.91 14.23
N GLY A 264 20.74 7.31 15.38
CA GLY A 264 21.41 8.11 16.40
C GLY A 264 22.06 9.38 15.85
N HIS A 265 21.31 10.49 15.77
CA HIS A 265 21.91 11.77 15.41
C HIS A 265 23.04 12.17 16.39
N THR A 266 24.29 11.89 15.99
CA THR A 266 25.40 12.78 16.34
C THR A 266 25.05 14.18 15.84
N ARG A 267 25.17 15.14 16.75
CA ARG A 267 24.71 16.52 16.56
C ARG A 267 25.73 17.36 15.77
N ASP A 268 26.82 16.72 15.35
CA ASP A 268 28.07 17.36 14.93
C ASP A 268 28.25 17.39 13.41
N GLY A 269 28.59 18.56 12.88
CA GLY A 269 29.51 18.63 11.74
C GLY A 269 28.95 18.42 10.32
N GLY A 270 28.05 19.29 9.88
CA GLY A 270 28.24 20.02 8.61
C GLY A 270 28.15 19.30 7.24
N LYS A 271 27.93 17.98 7.13
CA LYS A 271 27.90 17.30 5.81
C LYS A 271 26.48 17.23 5.20
N LYS A 272 26.08 18.33 4.54
CA LYS A 272 24.89 18.46 3.67
C LYS A 272 24.94 17.51 2.46
N GLY A 273 24.53 16.25 2.63
CA GLY A 273 24.61 15.25 1.55
C GLY A 273 23.30 14.54 1.31
N TYR A 274 22.75 14.60 0.09
CA TYR A 274 21.52 13.88 -0.25
C TYR A 274 21.63 12.41 0.13
N ARG A 275 20.52 11.94 0.66
CA ARG A 275 20.45 10.72 1.43
C ARG A 275 19.11 10.08 0.99
N ALA A 276 19.15 9.07 0.12
CA ALA A 276 18.01 8.31 -0.38
C ALA A 276 17.52 7.25 0.63
N ALA A 277 16.21 7.03 0.69
CA ALA A 277 15.59 5.82 1.23
C ALA A 277 14.44 5.45 0.28
N VAL A 278 13.87 4.25 0.43
CA VAL A 278 12.84 3.73 -0.49
C VAL A 278 11.50 3.65 0.24
N GLY A 279 10.49 4.36 -0.26
CA GLY A 279 9.10 4.17 0.14
C GLY A 279 8.50 3.04 -0.69
N LEU A 280 8.04 1.98 -0.04
CA LEU A 280 7.31 0.88 -0.68
C LEU A 280 5.86 0.92 -0.19
N THR A 281 4.95 1.34 -1.06
CA THR A 281 3.51 1.25 -0.80
C THR A 281 3.02 -0.12 -1.24
N LEU A 282 2.22 -0.79 -0.40
CA LEU A 282 1.64 -2.10 -0.68
C LEU A 282 0.12 -2.05 -0.54
N ALA A 283 -0.58 -2.81 -1.37
CA ALA A 283 -1.99 -3.17 -1.13
C ALA A 283 -2.08 -4.66 -0.80
N LEU A 284 -2.63 -4.94 0.38
CA LEU A 284 -2.76 -6.28 0.96
C LEU A 284 -4.22 -6.67 1.08
N THR A 285 -4.54 -7.92 0.76
CA THR A 285 -5.88 -8.49 0.96
C THR A 285 -6.34 -8.38 2.40
N THR A 286 -7.63 -8.10 2.60
CA THR A 286 -8.23 -8.18 3.93
C THR A 286 -9.65 -8.70 3.91
N ALA A 287 -10.08 -9.22 5.07
CA ALA A 287 -11.42 -9.74 5.27
C ALA A 287 -12.39 -8.63 5.71
N ASP A 288 -13.64 -8.75 5.29
CA ASP A 288 -14.75 -7.96 5.81
C ASP A 288 -15.00 -8.34 7.29
N PRO A 289 -15.14 -7.37 8.22
CA PRO A 289 -15.38 -7.64 9.64
C PRO A 289 -16.59 -8.51 9.97
N GLY A 290 -17.55 -8.62 9.05
CA GLY A 290 -18.72 -9.49 9.15
C GLY A 290 -18.52 -10.92 8.64
N GLN A 291 -17.42 -11.22 7.93
CA GLN A 291 -17.19 -12.56 7.38
C GLN A 291 -16.98 -13.62 8.48
N ASP A 292 -17.37 -14.86 8.17
CA ASP A 292 -17.16 -16.00 9.06
C ASP A 292 -15.68 -16.38 9.19
N TYR A 293 -14.93 -16.20 8.10
CA TYR A 293 -13.54 -16.62 7.97
C TYR A 293 -12.67 -15.47 7.46
N ASN A 294 -11.42 -15.45 7.92
CA ASN A 294 -10.37 -14.53 7.49
C ASN A 294 -9.78 -14.99 6.16
N VAL A 295 -9.14 -14.08 5.45
CA VAL A 295 -8.40 -14.34 4.21
C VAL A 295 -6.89 -14.38 4.48
N PRO A 296 -6.07 -15.04 3.65
CA PRO A 296 -4.62 -14.92 3.71
C PRO A 296 -4.19 -13.46 3.44
N GLU A 297 -3.09 -13.04 4.05
CA GLU A 297 -2.51 -11.69 3.90
C GLU A 297 -1.55 -11.66 2.70
N LEU A 298 -2.06 -11.29 1.53
CA LEU A 298 -1.35 -11.36 0.26
C LEU A 298 -1.27 -9.98 -0.36
N CYS A 299 -0.08 -9.60 -0.79
CA CYS A 299 0.12 -8.41 -1.58
C CYS A 299 -0.40 -8.64 -3.00
N LEU A 300 -1.34 -7.80 -3.43
CA LEU A 300 -1.90 -7.80 -4.79
C LEU A 300 -1.20 -6.79 -5.70
N GLY A 301 -0.61 -5.74 -5.14
CA GLY A 301 0.06 -4.69 -5.89
C GLY A 301 0.94 -3.82 -5.01
N ALA A 302 1.96 -3.24 -5.61
CA ALA A 302 2.96 -2.42 -4.94
C ALA A 302 3.42 -1.26 -5.83
N SER A 303 3.89 -0.18 -5.23
CA SER A 303 4.67 0.84 -5.93
C SER A 303 5.84 1.36 -5.09
N ILE A 304 6.87 1.86 -5.78
CA ILE A 304 8.18 2.22 -5.25
C ILE A 304 8.45 3.70 -5.54
N HIS A 305 8.45 4.50 -4.48
CA HIS A 305 8.66 5.95 -4.52
C HIS A 305 9.76 6.40 -3.55
N HIS A 306 9.93 7.73 -3.48
CA HIS A 306 10.57 8.34 -2.33
C HIS A 306 9.67 8.17 -1.09
N PRO A 307 10.24 8.03 0.11
CA PRO A 307 9.48 7.84 1.34
C PRO A 307 8.62 9.07 1.68
N THR A 308 7.34 8.83 1.98
CA THR A 308 6.36 9.83 2.41
C THR A 308 5.58 9.35 3.65
N GLY A 309 4.45 10.00 3.95
CA GLY A 309 3.48 9.52 4.93
C GLY A 309 2.19 8.95 4.30
N GLY A 310 2.14 8.78 2.98
CA GLY A 310 0.94 8.33 2.26
C GLY A 310 0.77 9.03 0.91
N LEU A 311 1.52 8.59 -0.10
CA LEU A 311 1.48 9.18 -1.44
C LEU A 311 0.29 8.63 -2.26
N GLY A 312 -0.65 9.50 -2.63
CA GLY A 312 -1.81 9.12 -3.45
C GLY A 312 -1.46 8.60 -4.85
N ASP A 313 -0.37 9.11 -5.47
CA ASP A 313 0.13 8.59 -6.75
C ASP A 313 0.48 7.09 -6.65
N ALA A 314 1.07 6.67 -5.52
CA ALA A 314 1.36 5.26 -5.27
C ALA A 314 0.10 4.40 -5.23
N VAL A 315 -0.98 4.94 -4.64
CA VAL A 315 -2.27 4.24 -4.59
C VAL A 315 -2.89 4.13 -5.98
N ARG A 316 -2.81 5.19 -6.80
CA ARG A 316 -3.26 5.18 -8.21
C ARG A 316 -2.50 4.14 -9.04
N GLU A 317 -1.18 4.11 -8.91
CA GLU A 317 -0.33 3.12 -9.60
C GLU A 317 -0.63 1.68 -9.15
N ILE A 318 -0.86 1.46 -7.86
CA ILE A 318 -1.24 0.14 -7.30
C ILE A 318 -2.62 -0.30 -7.78
N LEU A 319 -3.61 0.60 -7.77
CA LEU A 319 -4.95 0.32 -8.29
C LEU A 319 -4.90 -0.11 -9.75
N HIS A 320 -4.18 0.64 -10.59
CA HIS A 320 -3.96 0.28 -11.98
C HIS A 320 -3.25 -1.09 -12.11
N ALA A 321 -2.20 -1.35 -11.32
CA ALA A 321 -1.47 -2.63 -11.36
C ALA A 321 -2.35 -3.83 -10.96
N ILE A 322 -3.20 -3.70 -9.95
CA ILE A 322 -4.15 -4.73 -9.53
C ILE A 322 -5.20 -5.00 -10.62
N GLN A 323 -5.69 -3.94 -11.28
CA GLN A 323 -6.62 -4.05 -12.40
C GLN A 323 -5.96 -4.71 -13.62
N SER A 324 -4.78 -4.23 -14.04
CA SER A 324 -4.09 -4.73 -15.24
C SER A 324 -3.57 -6.16 -15.12
N THR A 325 -3.35 -6.65 -13.89
CA THR A 325 -2.93 -8.04 -13.63
C THR A 325 -4.09 -9.02 -13.44
N GLY A 326 -5.34 -8.53 -13.46
CA GLY A 326 -6.53 -9.35 -13.20
C GLY A 326 -6.73 -9.71 -11.71
N LEU A 327 -6.01 -9.06 -10.79
CA LEU A 327 -6.16 -9.27 -9.35
C LEU A 327 -7.27 -8.40 -8.72
N SER A 328 -8.00 -7.62 -9.53
CA SER A 328 -9.20 -6.90 -9.11
C SER A 328 -10.43 -7.80 -9.21
N LYS A 329 -11.08 -8.09 -8.07
CA LYS A 329 -12.38 -8.76 -8.07
C LYS A 329 -13.46 -7.79 -8.53
N SER A 330 -14.38 -8.21 -9.40
CA SER A 330 -15.55 -7.41 -9.74
C SER A 330 -16.51 -7.33 -8.55
N GLY A 331 -16.90 -6.10 -8.16
CA GLY A 331 -17.95 -5.91 -7.18
C GLY A 331 -19.32 -6.21 -7.79
N GLY A 332 -20.18 -6.95 -7.08
CA GLY A 332 -21.61 -6.99 -7.39
C GLY A 332 -22.21 -5.59 -7.26
N SER A 333 -23.33 -5.32 -7.96
CA SER A 333 -23.94 -3.97 -8.07
C SER A 333 -24.13 -3.24 -6.73
N ASN A 334 -24.39 -3.99 -5.66
CA ASN A 334 -24.66 -3.47 -4.32
C ASN A 334 -23.52 -3.71 -3.30
N HIS A 335 -22.38 -4.30 -3.70
CA HIS A 335 -21.29 -4.61 -2.79
C HIS A 335 -20.17 -3.57 -2.88
N ALA A 336 -19.96 -2.83 -1.78
CA ALA A 336 -18.87 -1.86 -1.68
C ALA A 336 -17.55 -2.57 -1.38
N GLN A 337 -16.53 -2.31 -2.20
CA GLN A 337 -15.14 -2.67 -1.92
C GLN A 337 -14.47 -1.52 -1.18
N TYR A 338 -13.64 -1.84 -0.20
CA TYR A 338 -13.09 -0.85 0.74
C TYR A 338 -11.57 -0.84 0.69
N TRP A 339 -10.99 0.35 0.61
CA TRP A 339 -9.55 0.59 0.71
C TRP A 339 -9.26 1.26 2.05
N ILE A 340 -8.46 0.59 2.89
CA ILE A 340 -8.19 0.96 4.28
C ILE A 340 -6.79 1.60 4.38
N PHE A 341 -6.70 2.85 4.87
CA PHE A 341 -5.47 3.64 4.89
C PHE A 341 -5.13 4.21 6.28
N ASP A 342 -3.84 4.34 6.62
CA ASP A 342 -3.43 5.17 7.78
C ASP A 342 -3.63 6.69 7.51
N GLY A 343 -3.59 7.49 8.57
CA GLY A 343 -4.03 8.88 8.54
C GLY A 343 -3.17 9.86 7.74
N GLY A 344 -1.99 9.48 7.25
CA GLY A 344 -1.19 10.36 6.40
C GLY A 344 -1.75 10.50 4.98
N TYR A 345 -2.43 9.47 4.46
CA TYR A 345 -3.16 9.52 3.18
C TYR A 345 -4.30 10.57 3.20
N THR A 346 -4.78 10.98 4.38
CA THR A 346 -5.83 12.01 4.53
C THR A 346 -5.40 13.39 3.99
N GLU A 347 -4.11 13.62 3.72
CA GLU A 347 -3.56 14.88 3.19
C GLU A 347 -3.65 14.96 1.66
N ASN A 348 -3.82 13.83 0.96
CA ASN A 348 -4.01 13.83 -0.47
C ASN A 348 -5.42 14.34 -0.83
N LYS A 349 -5.51 15.32 -1.73
CA LYS A 349 -6.78 15.97 -2.10
C LYS A 349 -7.62 15.12 -3.06
N ASP A 350 -6.96 14.32 -3.89
CA ASP A 350 -7.56 13.69 -5.07
C ASP A 350 -7.84 12.20 -4.83
N LEU A 351 -7.11 11.56 -3.91
CA LEU A 351 -7.22 10.13 -3.61
C LEU A 351 -8.67 9.65 -3.39
N ASN A 352 -9.48 10.40 -2.63
CA ASN A 352 -10.87 10.00 -2.39
C ASN A 352 -11.75 10.16 -3.65
N VAL A 353 -11.42 11.11 -4.52
CA VAL A 353 -12.06 11.31 -5.82
C VAL A 353 -11.70 10.16 -6.77
N ASP A 354 -10.42 9.78 -6.81
CA ASP A 354 -9.92 8.66 -7.63
C ASP A 354 -10.58 7.34 -7.22
N LEU A 355 -10.64 7.05 -5.90
CA LEU A 355 -11.31 5.87 -5.35
C LEU A 355 -12.81 5.88 -5.67
N SER A 356 -13.49 7.02 -5.47
CA SER A 356 -14.92 7.15 -5.81
C SER A 356 -15.19 6.93 -7.30
N ALA A 357 -14.33 7.44 -8.18
CA ALA A 357 -14.41 7.24 -9.62
C ALA A 357 -14.18 5.77 -10.02
N ALA A 358 -13.27 5.08 -9.34
CA ALA A 358 -13.07 3.64 -9.47
C ALA A 358 -14.17 2.78 -8.81
N GLY A 359 -15.13 3.41 -8.11
CA GLY A 359 -16.24 2.73 -7.45
C GLY A 359 -15.92 2.14 -6.07
N LEU A 360 -14.85 2.61 -5.43
CA LEU A 360 -14.27 2.10 -4.20
C LEU A 360 -14.59 3.02 -3.02
N GLY A 361 -14.94 2.43 -1.88
CA GLY A 361 -15.11 3.14 -0.61
C GLY A 361 -13.78 3.31 0.12
N MET A 362 -13.65 4.39 0.89
CA MET A 362 -12.44 4.72 1.64
C MET A 362 -12.67 4.61 3.16
N VAL A 363 -11.78 3.91 3.85
CA VAL A 363 -11.75 3.83 5.32
C VAL A 363 -10.39 4.31 5.80
N MET A 364 -10.33 5.39 6.57
CA MET A 364 -9.04 5.91 7.05
C MET A 364 -9.09 6.48 8.46
N LYS A 365 -7.96 6.40 9.14
CA LYS A 365 -7.77 7.04 10.45
C LYS A 365 -7.75 8.55 10.29
N TYR A 366 -8.71 9.22 10.93
CA TYR A 366 -8.75 10.68 10.97
C TYR A 366 -7.48 11.24 11.62
N ALA A 367 -6.85 12.23 10.99
CA ALA A 367 -5.61 12.82 11.49
C ALA A 367 -5.87 13.68 12.74
N LYS A 368 -4.94 13.61 13.70
CA LYS A 368 -5.02 14.35 14.97
C LYS A 368 -5.12 15.86 14.71
N GLY A 369 -6.06 16.55 15.36
CA GLY A 369 -6.22 18.00 15.27
C GLY A 369 -7.01 18.50 14.05
N ARG A 370 -7.57 17.63 13.22
CA ARG A 370 -8.53 18.04 12.18
C ARG A 370 -9.92 18.29 12.78
N ARG A 371 -10.69 19.20 12.17
CA ARG A 371 -12.05 19.58 12.58
C ARG A 371 -13.05 18.46 12.26
N VAL A 372 -13.57 17.81 13.30
CA VAL A 372 -14.50 16.66 13.22
C VAL A 372 -15.79 16.99 12.47
N LEU A 373 -16.37 18.16 12.72
CA LEU A 373 -17.63 18.62 12.13
C LEU A 373 -17.37 19.63 11.01
N PHE A 374 -17.70 19.30 9.76
CA PHE A 374 -17.56 20.20 8.61
C PHE A 374 -18.91 20.50 7.97
N GLU A 375 -19.26 21.77 7.83
CA GLU A 375 -20.53 22.22 7.24
C GLU A 375 -20.48 22.26 5.70
N ILE A 376 -21.34 21.50 5.03
CA ILE A 376 -21.43 21.41 3.57
C ILE A 376 -22.28 22.57 3.02
N GLY A 377 -21.73 23.78 3.09
CA GLY A 377 -22.33 24.99 2.54
C GLY A 377 -23.50 25.50 3.38
N ALA A 378 -23.32 26.69 3.98
CA ALA A 378 -24.42 27.40 4.61
C ALA A 378 -25.51 27.71 3.59
N VAL A 379 -26.77 27.42 3.93
CA VAL A 379 -27.91 27.75 3.07
C VAL A 379 -28.36 29.16 3.44
N ASN A 380 -28.18 30.11 2.53
CA ASN A 380 -28.92 31.37 2.60
C ASN A 380 -30.38 31.08 2.26
N ASN A 381 -31.25 31.40 3.20
CA ASN A 381 -32.68 31.28 3.07
C ASN A 381 -33.26 32.38 2.16
N PRO A 382 -34.49 32.22 1.63
CA PRO A 382 -35.11 33.23 0.76
C PRO A 382 -35.28 34.61 1.43
N ASP A 383 -35.37 34.64 2.76
CA ASP A 383 -35.45 35.84 3.60
C ASP A 383 -34.07 36.45 3.97
N GLY A 384 -32.97 35.88 3.47
CA GLY A 384 -31.61 36.30 3.77
C GLY A 384 -31.03 35.76 5.09
N THR A 385 -31.80 35.01 5.89
CA THR A 385 -31.27 34.33 7.08
C THR A 385 -30.34 33.17 6.68
N LYS A 386 -29.47 32.75 7.60
CA LYS A 386 -28.61 31.57 7.39
C LYS A 386 -29.22 30.38 8.12
N ALA A 387 -29.56 29.33 7.38
CA ALA A 387 -29.86 28.02 7.96
C ALA A 387 -28.62 27.13 7.98
N ASP A 388 -28.58 26.26 8.99
CA ASP A 388 -27.62 25.17 9.12
C ASP A 388 -27.62 24.27 7.86
N GLY A 389 -26.47 24.15 7.21
CA GLY A 389 -26.24 23.20 6.11
C GLY A 389 -26.00 21.78 6.61
N VAL A 390 -26.04 20.77 5.72
CA VAL A 390 -25.70 19.38 6.08
C VAL A 390 -24.28 19.31 6.63
N TYR A 391 -24.06 18.56 7.71
CA TYR A 391 -22.73 18.42 8.33
C TYR A 391 -22.07 17.09 7.98
N LEU A 392 -20.80 17.10 7.58
CA LEU A 392 -19.94 15.92 7.65
C LEU A 392 -19.39 15.80 9.08
N PHE A 393 -19.86 14.83 9.84
CA PHE A 393 -19.30 14.43 11.13
C PHE A 393 -18.35 13.25 10.91
N ASN A 394 -17.05 13.45 11.12
CA ASN A 394 -16.00 12.44 10.90
C ASN A 394 -16.10 11.75 9.52
N GLY A 395 -16.53 12.50 8.49
CA GLY A 395 -16.65 12.04 7.11
C GLY A 395 -18.03 11.59 6.64
N VAL A 396 -18.99 11.43 7.55
CA VAL A 396 -20.36 10.98 7.23
C VAL A 396 -21.35 12.14 7.30
N PRO A 397 -22.27 12.30 6.32
CA PRO A 397 -23.30 13.34 6.37
C PRO A 397 -24.36 13.06 7.45
N LEU A 398 -24.64 14.05 8.28
CA LEU A 398 -25.67 14.04 9.33
C LEU A 398 -26.79 15.04 9.05
N CYS A 399 -27.99 14.72 9.52
CA CYS A 399 -29.17 15.57 9.43
C CYS A 399 -28.91 16.96 10.05
N PRO A 400 -29.09 18.07 9.31
CA PRO A 400 -28.96 19.42 9.86
C PRO A 400 -30.14 19.80 10.76
N GLY A 401 -31.22 19.00 10.75
CA GLY A 401 -32.29 19.13 11.73
C GLY A 401 -31.86 18.84 13.17
N ALA A 402 -30.70 18.22 13.41
CA ALA A 402 -30.20 17.95 14.76
C ALA A 402 -29.69 19.20 15.53
N SER A 403 -29.74 20.38 14.90
CA SER A 403 -29.03 21.61 15.26
C SER A 403 -27.51 21.49 15.24
N ARG A 404 -26.82 22.56 14.84
CA ARG A 404 -25.36 22.63 14.96
C ARG A 404 -24.86 22.43 16.39
N ARG A 405 -25.55 23.03 17.37
CA ARG A 405 -25.15 23.03 18.78
C ARG A 405 -25.04 21.61 19.32
N ARG A 406 -26.08 20.77 19.13
CA ARG A 406 -26.06 19.39 19.63
C ARG A 406 -24.95 18.55 18.98
N LEU A 407 -24.72 18.75 17.68
CA LEU A 407 -23.62 18.08 16.98
C LEU A 407 -22.24 18.52 17.51
N GLU A 408 -22.07 19.78 17.90
CA GLU A 408 -20.86 20.27 18.56
C GLU A 408 -20.71 19.68 19.98
N GLU A 409 -21.76 19.64 20.81
CA GLU A 409 -21.77 18.96 22.12
C GLU A 409 -21.41 17.46 22.00
N LEU A 410 -21.94 16.77 20.99
CA LEU A 410 -21.61 15.37 20.70
C LEU A 410 -20.15 15.21 20.23
N THR A 411 -19.52 16.20 19.58
CA THR A 411 -18.08 16.11 19.26
C THR A 411 -17.16 16.14 20.48
N GLU A 412 -17.57 16.75 21.60
CA GLU A 412 -16.74 16.80 22.82
C GLU A 412 -16.70 15.44 23.54
N THR A 413 -17.81 14.71 23.51
CA THR A 413 -17.96 13.39 24.14
C THR A 413 -17.45 12.26 23.25
N PHE A 414 -17.57 12.40 21.93
CA PHE A 414 -17.16 11.39 20.94
C PHE A 414 -15.63 11.21 20.88
N LYS A 415 -15.11 10.23 21.62
CA LYS A 415 -13.69 9.88 21.66
C LYS A 415 -13.37 8.76 20.68
N LYS A 416 -12.17 8.75 20.09
CA LYS A 416 -11.77 7.62 19.24
C LYS A 416 -11.68 6.34 20.10
N PRO A 417 -12.34 5.23 19.72
CA PRO A 417 -12.38 4.02 20.52
C PRO A 417 -11.03 3.29 20.49
N GLU A 418 -10.29 3.41 21.58
CA GLU A 418 -9.20 2.50 21.92
C GLU A 418 -9.77 1.45 22.88
N GLU A 419 -10.60 0.52 22.39
CA GLU A 419 -11.42 -0.39 23.22
C GLU A 419 -10.63 -1.09 24.33
N ALA A 420 -9.39 -1.53 24.04
CA ALA A 420 -8.52 -2.23 24.98
C ALA A 420 -8.00 -1.34 26.13
N ARG A 421 -8.15 -0.02 26.02
CA ARG A 421 -7.74 0.99 27.02
C ARG A 421 -8.93 1.73 27.65
N MET A 422 -10.14 1.56 27.12
CA MET A 422 -11.36 2.13 27.67
C MET A 422 -11.87 1.30 28.84
N THR A 423 -12.28 1.98 29.92
CA THR A 423 -13.08 1.35 30.98
C THR A 423 -14.46 0.97 30.44
N ASP A 424 -15.18 0.06 31.11
CA ASP A 424 -16.52 -0.35 30.68
C ASP A 424 -17.53 0.81 30.70
N GLN A 425 -17.38 1.76 31.62
CA GLN A 425 -18.18 2.99 31.66
C GLN A 425 -17.87 3.92 30.47
N GLN A 426 -16.59 4.07 30.10
CA GLN A 426 -16.20 4.84 28.90
C GLN A 426 -16.71 4.17 27.61
N LEU A 427 -16.69 2.84 27.56
CA LEU A 427 -17.21 2.06 26.44
C LEU A 427 -18.73 2.21 26.32
N LEU A 428 -19.46 2.22 27.44
CA LEU A 428 -20.90 2.44 27.47
C LEU A 428 -21.26 3.87 27.05
N ALA A 429 -20.62 4.90 27.60
CA ALA A 429 -20.83 6.29 27.22
C ALA A 429 -20.56 6.51 25.71
N HIS A 430 -19.48 5.92 25.17
CA HIS A 430 -19.20 5.99 23.73
C HIS A 430 -20.25 5.27 22.87
N ALA A 431 -20.80 4.15 23.37
CA ALA A 431 -21.91 3.45 22.72
C ALA A 431 -23.21 4.26 22.74
N GLU A 432 -23.44 5.05 23.79
CA GLU A 432 -24.57 5.97 23.91
C GLU A 432 -24.42 7.15 22.93
N THR A 433 -23.24 7.79 22.85
CA THR A 433 -22.95 8.83 21.84
C THR A 433 -23.13 8.31 20.40
N ILE A 434 -22.68 7.09 20.09
CA ILE A 434 -22.93 6.46 18.78
C ILE A 434 -24.44 6.21 18.57
N ALA A 435 -25.17 5.77 19.60
CA ALA A 435 -26.60 5.51 19.49
C ALA A 435 -27.44 6.79 19.28
N GLU A 436 -26.94 7.97 19.69
CA GLU A 436 -27.52 9.27 19.33
C GLU A 436 -27.16 9.71 17.90
N LEU A 437 -25.94 9.44 17.45
CA LEU A 437 -25.44 9.91 16.14
C LEU A 437 -25.89 9.05 14.94
N GLU A 438 -25.95 7.73 15.10
CA GLU A 438 -26.27 6.81 13.98
C GLU A 438 -27.71 7.00 13.43
N PRO A 439 -28.75 7.25 14.24
CA PRO A 439 -30.09 7.62 13.74
C PRO A 439 -30.10 8.85 12.85
N LEU A 440 -29.16 9.79 13.05
CA LEU A 440 -29.06 11.07 12.33
C LEU A 440 -28.26 10.95 11.01
N ARG A 441 -27.65 9.78 10.75
CA ARG A 441 -26.85 9.50 9.56
C ARG A 441 -27.71 9.52 8.30
N MET A 442 -27.32 10.37 7.36
CA MET A 442 -27.98 10.45 6.05
C MET A 442 -27.41 9.37 5.14
N ARG A 443 -28.26 8.44 4.70
CA ARG A 443 -27.83 7.34 3.80
C ARG A 443 -27.57 7.88 2.40
N THR A 444 -26.53 7.37 1.74
CA THR A 444 -26.18 7.77 0.38
C THR A 444 -26.92 6.93 -0.65
N ASN A 445 -27.45 7.58 -1.69
CA ASN A 445 -28.16 6.94 -2.78
C ASN A 445 -27.26 6.91 -4.02
N GLY A 446 -26.54 5.79 -4.19
CA GLY A 446 -25.51 5.66 -5.22
C GLY A 446 -24.17 6.29 -4.81
N ARG A 447 -23.24 6.32 -5.77
CA ARG A 447 -21.85 6.74 -5.55
C ARG A 447 -21.67 8.26 -5.75
N PRO A 448 -20.76 8.91 -4.99
CA PRO A 448 -20.32 10.27 -5.28
C PRO A 448 -19.85 10.45 -6.73
N GLN A 449 -20.27 11.52 -7.40
CA GLN A 449 -19.91 11.83 -8.79
C GLN A 449 -19.20 13.17 -8.90
N LEU A 450 -18.03 13.20 -9.56
CA LEU A 450 -17.32 14.45 -9.85
C LEU A 450 -18.05 15.20 -10.97
N VAL A 451 -18.54 16.41 -10.70
CA VAL A 451 -19.28 17.24 -11.66
C VAL A 451 -18.87 18.71 -11.61
N PRO A 452 -19.02 19.47 -12.72
CA PRO A 452 -18.86 20.92 -12.71
C PRO A 452 -20.02 21.60 -11.98
N LEU A 453 -19.71 22.51 -11.06
CA LEU A 453 -20.66 23.36 -10.34
C LEU A 453 -21.22 24.42 -11.29
N ARG A 454 -22.35 24.10 -11.92
CA ARG A 454 -23.07 25.05 -12.78
C ARG A 454 -23.74 26.12 -11.93
N LYS A 455 -23.26 27.37 -12.00
CA LYS A 455 -23.96 28.53 -11.42
C LYS A 455 -25.33 28.68 -12.09
N ARG A 456 -26.34 29.01 -11.28
CA ARG A 456 -27.73 29.16 -11.75
C ARG A 456 -27.89 30.53 -12.40
N GLY A 457 -27.92 30.56 -13.74
CA GLY A 457 -28.19 31.76 -14.55
C GLY A 457 -27.01 32.22 -15.41
N GLY A 458 -27.26 32.36 -16.72
CA GLY A 458 -26.50 33.19 -17.68
C GLY A 458 -25.06 32.79 -18.01
N GLN A 459 -24.79 32.52 -19.30
CA GLN A 459 -23.43 32.68 -19.83
C GLN A 459 -23.04 34.17 -19.75
N SER A 460 -21.99 34.50 -19.00
CA SER A 460 -21.35 35.81 -19.13
C SER A 460 -20.75 35.92 -20.53
N LYS A 461 -21.17 36.93 -21.31
CA LYS A 461 -20.72 37.14 -22.69
C LYS A 461 -19.34 37.81 -22.81
N THR A 462 -18.69 38.16 -21.71
CA THR A 462 -17.60 39.18 -21.69
C THR A 462 -16.31 38.75 -21.00
N THR A 463 -16.09 37.46 -20.75
CA THR A 463 -14.77 36.98 -20.27
C THR A 463 -14.54 35.54 -20.73
N ALA A 464 -13.27 35.18 -20.99
CA ALA A 464 -12.90 33.79 -21.22
C ALA A 464 -13.45 32.92 -20.07
N PRO A 465 -14.11 31.79 -20.36
CA PRO A 465 -14.77 31.00 -19.33
C PRO A 465 -13.72 30.47 -18.36
N ALA A 466 -13.76 30.95 -17.12
CA ALA A 466 -13.01 30.34 -16.03
C ALA A 466 -13.37 28.85 -15.95
N GLU A 467 -12.38 28.00 -15.70
CA GLU A 467 -12.63 26.56 -15.54
C GLU A 467 -13.74 26.34 -14.49
N PRO A 468 -14.75 25.51 -14.78
CA PRO A 468 -15.87 25.33 -13.87
C PRO A 468 -15.37 24.71 -12.56
N GLU A 469 -15.73 25.32 -11.43
CA GLU A 469 -15.42 24.77 -10.11
C GLU A 469 -15.97 23.35 -9.99
N MET A 470 -15.11 22.38 -9.70
CA MET A 470 -15.50 20.97 -9.62
C MET A 470 -15.96 20.60 -8.20
N VAL A 471 -17.04 19.85 -8.09
CA VAL A 471 -17.64 19.40 -6.82
C VAL A 471 -17.99 17.92 -6.88
N MET A 472 -18.03 17.25 -5.73
CA MET A 472 -18.59 15.91 -5.63
C MET A 472 -20.09 16.00 -5.37
N LYS A 473 -20.88 15.65 -6.38
CA LYS A 473 -22.33 15.48 -6.28
C LYS A 473 -22.62 14.18 -5.53
N VAL A 474 -23.33 14.26 -4.42
CA VAL A 474 -23.75 13.11 -3.61
C VAL A 474 -25.24 13.19 -3.36
N THR A 475 -25.99 12.17 -3.74
CA THR A 475 -27.41 12.06 -3.34
C THR A 475 -27.48 11.44 -1.95
N VAL A 476 -28.21 12.05 -1.03
CA VAL A 476 -28.46 11.51 0.31
C VAL A 476 -29.94 11.53 0.68
N THR A 477 -30.34 10.61 1.54
CA THR A 477 -31.70 10.46 2.08
C THR A 477 -31.77 11.02 3.50
N CYS A 478 -32.80 11.82 3.77
CA CYS A 478 -33.18 12.26 5.12
C CYS A 478 -33.40 11.04 6.03
N PRO A 479 -32.88 11.02 7.27
CA PRO A 479 -32.97 9.83 8.12
C PRO A 479 -34.42 9.42 8.44
N MET A 480 -35.33 10.39 8.49
CA MET A 480 -36.77 10.17 8.64
C MET A 480 -37.37 9.39 7.45
N VAL A 481 -37.01 9.71 6.21
CA VAL A 481 -37.51 8.98 5.02
C VAL A 481 -36.89 7.59 4.94
N SER A 482 -35.67 7.39 5.46
CA SER A 482 -35.10 6.05 5.62
C SER A 482 -35.59 5.30 6.87
N GLY A 483 -36.53 5.86 7.65
CA GLY A 483 -37.10 5.22 8.83
C GLY A 483 -36.11 4.96 9.97
N THR A 484 -35.05 5.78 10.10
CA THR A 484 -34.03 5.62 11.16
C THR A 484 -34.19 6.60 12.32
N ALA A 485 -34.95 7.68 12.14
CA ALA A 485 -35.25 8.67 13.19
C ALA A 485 -36.66 9.28 13.01
N ARG A 486 -37.30 9.65 14.11
CA ARG A 486 -38.56 10.42 14.12
C ARG A 486 -38.26 11.91 13.95
N CYS A 487 -38.99 12.61 13.08
CA CYS A 487 -38.81 14.04 12.86
C CYS A 487 -40.07 14.82 13.28
N PRO A 488 -40.03 15.67 14.32
CA PRO A 488 -41.20 16.40 14.81
C PRO A 488 -41.58 17.62 13.95
N VAL A 489 -40.78 17.94 12.91
CA VAL A 489 -41.01 19.06 11.97
C VAL A 489 -42.20 18.79 11.03
N PHE A 490 -42.48 17.53 10.71
CA PHE A 490 -43.52 17.11 9.76
C PHE A 490 -44.57 16.26 10.46
N ASP A 491 -45.85 16.62 10.35
CA ASP A 491 -46.94 15.97 11.10
C ASP A 491 -47.13 14.48 10.76
N GLU A 492 -46.92 14.10 9.49
CA GLU A 492 -46.94 12.72 8.99
C GLU A 492 -46.00 11.76 9.75
N PHE A 493 -44.98 12.31 10.43
CA PHE A 493 -43.95 11.57 11.15
C PHE A 493 -44.10 11.67 12.69
N LYS A 494 -45.18 12.29 13.18
CA LYS A 494 -45.60 12.25 14.60
C LYS A 494 -46.43 11.00 14.94
N ASP A 495 -46.82 10.24 13.92
CA ASP A 495 -47.60 8.99 13.99
C ASP A 495 -46.98 7.94 14.96
N GLU A 496 -47.83 7.20 15.66
CA GLU A 496 -47.48 6.11 16.59
C GLU A 496 -46.54 5.07 15.96
N LYS A 497 -46.67 4.80 14.65
CA LYS A 497 -45.80 3.87 13.92
C LYS A 497 -44.31 4.26 13.92
N TYR A 498 -43.98 5.50 14.28
CA TYR A 498 -42.60 5.99 14.44
C TYR A 498 -42.21 6.26 15.89
N ALA A 499 -43.08 6.00 16.88
CA ALA A 499 -42.82 6.30 18.29
C ALA A 499 -41.69 5.46 18.91
N ASN A 500 -41.30 4.36 18.26
CA ASN A 500 -40.16 3.54 18.63
C ASN A 500 -38.81 4.02 18.03
N LEU A 501 -38.81 5.01 17.15
CA LEU A 501 -37.60 5.58 16.55
C LEU A 501 -37.06 6.72 17.43
N PRO A 502 -35.72 6.89 17.54
CA PRO A 502 -35.12 8.05 18.19
C PRO A 502 -35.57 9.35 17.52
N GLU A 503 -35.97 10.33 18.31
CA GLU A 503 -36.31 11.66 17.80
C GLU A 503 -35.06 12.45 17.42
N VAL A 504 -35.14 13.23 16.34
CA VAL A 504 -34.08 14.18 15.97
C VAL A 504 -33.97 15.25 17.07
N PRO A 505 -32.82 15.35 17.78
CA PRO A 505 -32.67 16.28 18.90
C PRO A 505 -32.65 17.72 18.41
N ASP A 506 -33.12 18.66 19.24
CA ASP A 506 -33.13 20.10 18.96
C ASP A 506 -33.71 20.48 17.58
N ALA A 507 -34.69 19.70 17.11
CA ALA A 507 -35.34 19.90 15.82
C ALA A 507 -35.92 21.32 15.67
N PRO A 508 -35.83 21.95 14.47
CA PRO A 508 -36.22 23.33 14.23
C PRO A 508 -37.75 23.54 14.15
N ILE A 509 -38.50 22.94 15.07
CA ILE A 509 -39.97 23.00 15.14
C ILE A 509 -40.50 24.42 15.36
N HIS A 510 -39.70 25.26 16.03
CA HIS A 510 -40.01 26.65 16.36
C HIS A 510 -39.61 27.66 15.27
N LEU A 511 -38.94 27.20 14.20
CA LEU A 511 -38.59 28.03 13.05
C LEU A 511 -39.68 27.94 11.99
N ASP A 512 -39.93 29.06 11.30
CA ASP A 512 -40.79 29.10 10.12
C ASP A 512 -40.19 28.28 8.96
N ASP A 513 -41.01 27.79 8.03
CA ASP A 513 -40.53 27.00 6.89
C ASP A 513 -39.47 27.71 6.05
N VAL A 514 -39.56 29.04 5.93
CA VAL A 514 -38.55 29.86 5.24
C VAL A 514 -37.22 29.91 6.01
N GLN A 515 -37.22 29.73 7.33
CA GLN A 515 -36.02 29.75 8.18
C GLN A 515 -35.38 28.36 8.35
N ARG A 516 -36.17 27.27 8.22
CA ARG A 516 -35.69 25.88 8.31
C ARG A 516 -34.63 25.56 7.25
N PRO A 517 -33.66 24.65 7.53
CA PRO A 517 -32.75 24.10 6.51
C PRO A 517 -33.50 23.62 5.27
N ALA A 518 -32.96 23.84 4.07
CA ALA A 518 -33.68 23.56 2.82
C ALA A 518 -34.18 22.11 2.66
N CYS A 519 -33.49 21.14 3.27
CA CYS A 519 -33.93 19.75 3.32
C CYS A 519 -35.09 19.48 4.30
N CYS A 520 -35.28 20.33 5.30
CA CYS A 520 -36.37 20.29 6.27
C CYS A 520 -37.62 21.04 5.77
N ARG A 521 -37.63 21.49 4.50
CA ARG A 521 -38.79 22.13 3.84
C ARG A 521 -39.59 21.18 2.94
N ASN A 522 -39.15 19.94 2.75
CA ASN A 522 -39.79 18.99 1.84
C ASN A 522 -39.76 17.57 2.40
N ALA A 523 -40.93 16.95 2.58
CA ALA A 523 -41.09 15.59 3.09
C ALA A 523 -40.50 14.51 2.17
N ASN A 524 -40.26 14.79 0.88
CA ASN A 524 -39.64 13.84 -0.07
C ASN A 524 -38.27 13.32 0.37
N GLY A 525 -37.57 14.04 1.27
CA GLY A 525 -36.36 13.61 2.00
C GLY A 525 -35.08 13.34 1.19
N ASN A 526 -35.16 13.11 -0.11
CA ASN A 526 -34.01 12.96 -0.99
C ASN A 526 -33.43 14.33 -1.36
N MET A 527 -32.12 14.51 -1.19
CA MET A 527 -31.42 15.72 -1.63
C MET A 527 -30.12 15.41 -2.36
N THR A 528 -29.69 16.35 -3.20
CA THR A 528 -28.37 16.35 -3.81
C THR A 528 -27.47 17.36 -3.09
N LEU A 529 -26.35 16.88 -2.56
CA LEU A 529 -25.29 17.69 -1.98
C LEU A 529 -24.20 17.93 -3.03
N ASN A 530 -23.76 19.18 -3.16
CA ASN A 530 -22.57 19.53 -3.91
C ASN A 530 -21.42 19.71 -2.91
N VAL A 531 -20.69 18.64 -2.61
CA VAL A 531 -19.62 18.63 -1.62
C VAL A 531 -18.34 19.22 -2.24
N PRO A 532 -17.77 20.33 -1.72
CA PRO A 532 -16.52 20.88 -2.22
C PRO A 532 -15.37 19.87 -2.06
N LEU A 533 -14.43 19.77 -3.00
CA LEU A 533 -13.36 18.75 -2.95
C LEU A 533 -12.52 18.83 -1.67
N LYS A 534 -12.31 20.04 -1.13
CA LYS A 534 -11.63 20.28 0.16
C LYS A 534 -12.35 19.65 1.37
N ALA A 535 -13.67 19.48 1.28
CA ALA A 535 -14.50 18.77 2.26
C ALA A 535 -14.54 17.27 1.95
N PHE A 536 -14.65 16.92 0.66
CA PHE A 536 -14.70 15.53 0.20
C PHE A 536 -13.44 14.72 0.56
N LYS A 537 -12.27 15.35 0.73
CA LYS A 537 -11.07 14.68 1.31
C LYS A 537 -11.31 14.03 2.69
N THR A 538 -12.35 14.43 3.41
CA THR A 538 -12.73 13.85 4.71
C THR A 538 -13.87 12.84 4.62
N TRP A 539 -14.53 12.72 3.47
CA TRP A 539 -15.64 11.81 3.24
C TRP A 539 -15.25 10.35 3.50
N GLN A 540 -16.06 9.62 4.25
CA GLN A 540 -15.92 8.19 4.49
C GLN A 540 -17.28 7.53 4.60
N ASP A 541 -17.37 6.27 4.19
CA ASP A 541 -18.61 5.51 4.27
C ASP A 541 -18.93 5.08 5.72
N PHE A 542 -17.96 5.14 6.63
CA PHE A 542 -18.13 4.89 8.06
C PHE A 542 -17.66 6.11 8.87
N MET A 543 -18.43 6.47 9.89
CA MET A 543 -18.10 7.57 10.79
C MET A 543 -16.82 7.23 11.55
N VAL A 544 -15.72 7.96 11.31
CA VAL A 544 -14.45 7.66 11.98
C VAL A 544 -14.62 7.70 13.49
N GLY A 545 -14.24 6.62 14.16
CA GLY A 545 -14.40 6.47 15.60
C GLY A 545 -15.73 5.84 16.04
N SER A 546 -16.63 5.52 15.11
CA SER A 546 -17.67 4.53 15.40
C SER A 546 -17.04 3.16 15.60
N PHE A 547 -17.76 2.25 16.25
CA PHE A 547 -17.34 0.86 16.38
C PHE A 547 -17.28 0.14 15.02
N GLU A 548 -18.16 0.50 14.08
CA GLU A 548 -18.14 -0.04 12.71
C GLU A 548 -16.85 0.38 11.97
N HIS A 549 -16.45 1.66 12.09
CA HIS A 549 -15.16 2.12 11.58
C HIS A 549 -13.99 1.40 12.26
N ALA A 550 -14.03 1.20 13.57
CA ALA A 550 -12.97 0.53 14.31
C ALA A 550 -12.82 -0.95 13.89
N ASP A 551 -13.93 -1.65 13.61
CA ASP A 551 -13.95 -3.02 13.10
C ASP A 551 -13.32 -3.10 11.70
N TRP A 552 -13.69 -2.19 10.79
CA TRP A 552 -13.11 -2.08 9.44
C TRP A 552 -11.65 -1.59 9.41
N TYR A 553 -11.22 -0.78 10.37
CA TYR A 553 -9.90 -0.17 10.36
C TYR A 553 -8.83 -1.03 11.06
N SER A 554 -9.14 -1.55 12.25
CA SER A 554 -8.09 -2.00 13.19
C SER A 554 -7.49 -3.36 12.80
N GLY A 555 -8.34 -4.31 12.42
CA GLY A 555 -7.90 -5.64 11.96
C GLY A 555 -7.01 -5.55 10.71
N PRO A 556 -7.47 -4.91 9.62
CA PRO A 556 -6.67 -4.77 8.40
C PRO A 556 -5.33 -4.05 8.60
N ARG A 557 -5.25 -3.06 9.52
CA ARG A 557 -3.97 -2.41 9.86
C ARG A 557 -3.00 -3.33 10.60
N SER A 558 -3.46 -4.10 11.59
CA SER A 558 -2.58 -5.06 12.27
C SER A 558 -2.09 -6.17 11.33
N ASN A 559 -2.92 -6.58 10.37
CA ASN A 559 -2.54 -7.51 9.31
C ASN A 559 -1.44 -6.91 8.41
N ASP A 560 -1.57 -5.65 8.00
CA ASP A 560 -0.54 -4.95 7.23
C ASP A 560 0.78 -4.79 7.99
N GLU A 561 0.73 -4.35 9.25
CA GLU A 561 1.93 -4.22 10.10
C GLU A 561 2.67 -5.57 10.25
N ARG A 562 1.92 -6.68 10.30
CA ARG A 562 2.46 -8.05 10.34
C ARG A 562 3.12 -8.44 9.02
N TYR A 563 2.46 -8.23 7.88
CA TYR A 563 3.02 -8.50 6.56
C TYR A 563 4.28 -7.67 6.31
N ASN A 564 4.23 -6.37 6.59
CA ASN A 564 5.38 -5.45 6.51
C ASN A 564 6.53 -5.88 7.43
N SER A 565 6.23 -6.42 8.62
CA SER A 565 7.25 -6.99 9.52
C SER A 565 7.90 -8.25 8.95
N LEU A 566 7.12 -9.15 8.34
CA LEU A 566 7.64 -10.36 7.67
C LEU A 566 8.55 -9.98 6.50
N LEU A 567 8.06 -9.12 5.60
CA LEU A 567 8.81 -8.60 4.46
C LEU A 567 10.13 -7.95 4.92
N LYS A 568 10.11 -7.10 5.96
CA LYS A 568 11.31 -6.41 6.45
C LYS A 568 12.32 -7.37 7.10
N ARG A 569 11.87 -8.30 7.94
CA ARG A 569 12.75 -9.21 8.70
C ARG A 569 13.37 -10.29 7.82
N ALA A 570 12.60 -10.90 6.93
CA ALA A 570 12.99 -12.13 6.26
C ALA A 570 13.45 -11.96 4.80
N HIS A 571 12.90 -11.00 4.05
CA HIS A 571 13.08 -10.97 2.58
C HIS A 571 13.55 -9.62 2.04
N GLY A 572 12.78 -8.53 2.17
CA GLY A 572 13.09 -7.22 1.57
C GLY A 572 13.98 -6.31 2.42
N GLY A 573 13.75 -6.23 3.72
CA GLY A 573 14.33 -5.16 4.55
C GLY A 573 15.77 -5.38 5.02
N ALA A 574 16.17 -6.65 5.25
CA ALA A 574 17.49 -6.99 5.75
C ALA A 574 18.62 -6.54 4.80
N ASP A 575 18.49 -6.80 3.49
CA ASP A 575 19.57 -6.52 2.52
C ASP A 575 19.78 -5.02 2.30
N LEU A 576 18.67 -4.27 2.27
CA LEU A 576 18.70 -2.82 2.04
C LEU A 576 19.22 -2.09 3.29
N SER A 577 18.78 -2.50 4.48
CA SER A 577 19.31 -1.95 5.74
C SER A 577 20.78 -2.33 6.01
N ARG A 578 21.23 -3.51 5.55
CA ARG A 578 22.65 -3.94 5.57
C ARG A 578 23.51 -3.30 4.48
N ARG A 579 22.95 -2.45 3.61
CA ARG A 579 23.66 -1.84 2.45
C ARG A 579 24.23 -2.86 1.46
N SER A 580 23.64 -4.05 1.38
CA SER A 580 24.05 -5.11 0.44
C SER A 580 23.67 -4.79 -1.01
N ILE A 581 22.91 -3.72 -1.22
CA ILE A 581 22.48 -3.16 -2.50
C ILE A 581 22.92 -1.69 -2.53
N ALA A 582 23.34 -1.19 -3.70
CA ALA A 582 23.81 0.18 -3.84
C ALA A 582 22.64 1.18 -4.03
N PRO A 583 22.63 2.34 -3.33
CA PRO A 583 21.49 3.27 -3.21
C PRO A 583 21.03 4.02 -4.48
N ARG A 584 21.54 3.64 -5.65
CA ARG A 584 21.27 4.30 -6.94
C ARG A 584 21.18 3.27 -8.06
N LYS A 585 20.42 2.19 -7.82
CA LYS A 585 20.06 1.17 -8.81
C LYS A 585 18.56 0.89 -8.74
N ALA A 586 17.73 1.79 -9.28
CA ALA A 586 16.27 1.70 -9.20
C ALA A 586 15.74 0.36 -9.74
N ALA A 587 16.28 -0.12 -10.86
CA ALA A 587 15.97 -1.45 -11.40
C ALA A 587 16.27 -2.60 -10.41
N PHE A 588 17.44 -2.55 -9.75
CA PHE A 588 17.83 -3.57 -8.78
C PHE A 588 16.94 -3.54 -7.53
N HIS A 589 16.60 -2.35 -7.02
CA HIS A 589 15.63 -2.21 -5.93
C HIS A 589 14.26 -2.75 -6.34
N ALA A 590 13.77 -2.41 -7.54
CA ALA A 590 12.47 -2.88 -8.03
C ALA A 590 12.39 -4.40 -8.13
N LEU A 591 13.37 -5.04 -8.78
CA LEU A 591 13.41 -6.50 -8.91
C LEU A 591 13.59 -7.18 -7.54
N THR A 592 14.46 -6.65 -6.67
CA THR A 592 14.63 -7.17 -5.30
C THR A 592 13.32 -7.13 -4.53
N LEU A 593 12.58 -6.02 -4.59
CA LEU A 593 11.34 -5.85 -3.84
C LEU A 593 10.20 -6.68 -4.43
N ALA A 594 10.05 -6.74 -5.76
CA ALA A 594 9.08 -7.61 -6.43
C ALA A 594 9.27 -9.08 -6.03
N VAL A 595 10.51 -9.57 -6.11
CA VAL A 595 10.87 -10.93 -5.70
C VAL A 595 10.69 -11.15 -4.19
N SER A 596 11.04 -10.15 -3.36
CA SER A 596 10.82 -10.24 -1.91
C SER A 596 9.34 -10.32 -1.55
N ILE A 597 8.47 -9.60 -2.27
CA ILE A 597 7.02 -9.66 -2.12
C ILE A 597 6.50 -11.04 -2.56
N ALA A 598 6.94 -11.56 -3.71
CA ALA A 598 6.56 -12.89 -4.18
C ALA A 598 6.90 -14.00 -3.16
N VAL A 599 8.11 -13.99 -2.59
CA VAL A 599 8.49 -14.92 -1.52
C VAL A 599 7.71 -14.67 -0.22
N THR A 600 7.42 -13.41 0.12
CA THR A 600 6.61 -13.07 1.31
C THR A 600 5.16 -13.56 1.15
N ASN A 601 4.56 -13.45 -0.03
CA ASN A 601 3.26 -14.04 -0.36
C ASN A 601 3.26 -15.57 -0.16
N ARG A 602 4.28 -16.29 -0.65
CA ARG A 602 4.46 -17.75 -0.41
C ARG A 602 4.52 -18.05 1.10
N ARG A 603 5.26 -17.28 1.88
CA ARG A 603 5.34 -17.47 3.35
C ARG A 603 4.04 -17.11 4.07
N ALA A 604 3.31 -16.11 3.61
CA ALA A 604 2.01 -15.72 4.17
C ALA A 604 0.95 -16.82 3.94
N LEU A 605 0.91 -17.42 2.74
CA LEU A 605 0.10 -18.61 2.46
C LEU A 605 0.45 -19.76 3.40
N GLN A 606 1.72 -20.17 3.45
CA GLN A 606 2.18 -21.24 4.34
C GLN A 606 1.81 -21.01 5.82
N THR A 607 1.89 -19.76 6.28
CA THR A 607 1.52 -19.37 7.66
C THR A 607 0.01 -19.46 7.87
N PHE A 608 -0.78 -19.05 6.89
CA PHE A 608 -2.25 -19.16 6.93
C PHE A 608 -2.71 -20.63 6.93
N GLU A 609 -2.12 -21.46 6.08
CA GLU A 609 -2.36 -22.91 5.97
C GLU A 609 -1.98 -23.65 7.27
N ALA A 610 -0.80 -23.37 7.84
CA ALA A 610 -0.43 -23.88 9.16
C ALA A 610 -1.41 -23.43 10.26
N GLY A 611 -1.91 -22.20 10.16
CA GLY A 611 -2.96 -21.66 11.03
C GLY A 611 -4.33 -22.32 10.89
N ILE A 612 -4.64 -22.92 9.73
CA ILE A 612 -5.83 -23.75 9.49
C ILE A 612 -5.61 -25.15 10.06
N ASN A 613 -4.47 -25.77 9.77
CA ASN A 613 -4.15 -27.14 10.19
C ASN A 613 -4.08 -27.26 11.73
N THR A 614 -3.47 -26.29 12.40
CA THR A 614 -3.45 -26.20 13.88
C THR A 614 -4.84 -25.96 14.52
N ARG A 615 -5.86 -25.64 13.71
CA ARG A 615 -7.28 -25.49 14.11
C ARG A 615 -8.17 -26.61 13.58
N GLY A 616 -7.59 -27.77 13.26
CA GLY A 616 -8.35 -28.93 12.78
C GLY A 616 -9.08 -28.68 11.46
N GLY A 617 -8.49 -27.89 10.56
CA GLY A 617 -9.11 -27.53 9.27
C GLY A 617 -10.00 -26.29 9.31
N THR A 618 -10.23 -25.68 10.48
CA THR A 618 -11.09 -24.49 10.60
C THR A 618 -10.34 -23.21 10.26
N LYS A 619 -10.84 -22.45 9.27
CA LYS A 619 -10.27 -21.14 8.93
C LYS A 619 -10.32 -20.15 10.11
N PRO A 620 -9.29 -19.32 10.33
CA PRO A 620 -9.32 -18.31 11.40
C PRO A 620 -10.47 -17.34 11.22
N VAL A 621 -11.12 -16.91 12.31
CA VAL A 621 -12.17 -15.88 12.29
C VAL A 621 -11.52 -14.48 12.15
N PRO A 622 -12.08 -13.53 11.35
CA PRO A 622 -11.53 -12.18 11.21
C PRO A 622 -11.41 -11.44 12.57
N PRO A 623 -10.35 -10.64 12.78
CA PRO A 623 -10.20 -9.85 14.02
C PRO A 623 -11.38 -8.92 14.30
N GLY A 624 -12.01 -8.34 13.26
CA GLY A 624 -13.21 -7.50 13.39
C GLY A 624 -14.39 -8.23 14.03
N LYS A 625 -14.71 -9.46 13.57
CA LYS A 625 -15.78 -10.29 14.14
C LYS A 625 -15.51 -10.65 15.60
N GLN A 626 -14.26 -10.95 15.96
CA GLN A 626 -13.84 -11.22 17.34
C GLN A 626 -13.96 -9.98 18.25
N ASN A 627 -13.49 -8.81 17.76
CA ASN A 627 -13.60 -7.54 18.47
C ASN A 627 -15.08 -7.18 18.73
N LYS A 628 -15.93 -7.29 17.70
CA LYS A 628 -17.38 -7.07 17.78
C LYS A 628 -18.06 -7.99 18.81
N ALA A 629 -17.70 -9.27 18.85
CA ALA A 629 -18.22 -10.21 19.86
C ALA A 629 -17.78 -9.83 21.29
N ARG A 630 -16.48 -9.58 21.51
CA ARG A 630 -15.93 -9.14 22.80
C ARG A 630 -16.57 -7.84 23.28
N ARG A 631 -16.72 -6.86 22.38
CA ARG A 631 -17.36 -5.57 22.66
C ARG A 631 -18.83 -5.73 23.05
N LYS A 632 -19.59 -6.58 22.34
CA LYS A 632 -21.00 -6.90 22.70
C LYS A 632 -21.10 -7.47 24.11
N ALA A 633 -20.21 -8.39 24.49
CA ALA A 633 -20.17 -8.97 25.83
C ALA A 633 -19.85 -7.91 26.91
N ARG A 634 -18.84 -7.06 26.69
CA ARG A 634 -18.48 -5.97 27.62
C ARG A 634 -19.62 -4.96 27.80
N LEU A 635 -20.28 -4.53 26.72
CA LEU A 635 -21.42 -3.62 26.78
C LEU A 635 -22.63 -4.23 27.52
N ALA A 636 -22.86 -5.54 27.38
CA ALA A 636 -23.90 -6.23 28.14
C ALA A 636 -23.57 -6.25 29.65
N ALA A 637 -22.32 -6.55 30.02
CA ALA A 637 -21.85 -6.54 31.40
C ALA A 637 -21.93 -5.12 32.02
N ALA A 638 -21.49 -4.09 31.30
CA ALA A 638 -21.52 -2.69 31.74
C ALA A 638 -22.96 -2.20 32.01
N ARG A 639 -23.91 -2.59 31.17
CA ARG A 639 -25.34 -2.28 31.35
C ARG A 639 -25.94 -3.02 32.53
N ALA A 640 -25.52 -4.26 32.78
CA ALA A 640 -25.97 -5.02 33.96
C ALA A 640 -25.50 -4.35 35.26
N THR A 641 -24.21 -4.04 35.39
CA THR A 641 -23.64 -3.43 36.61
C THR A 641 -24.15 -2.02 36.86
N GLY A 642 -24.29 -1.19 35.82
CA GLY A 642 -24.89 0.14 35.92
C GLY A 642 -26.36 0.11 36.37
N ARG A 643 -27.11 -0.95 36.03
CA ARG A 643 -28.48 -1.16 36.50
C ARG A 643 -28.51 -1.56 37.97
N THR A 644 -27.57 -2.39 38.44
CA THR A 644 -27.46 -2.74 39.87
C THR A 644 -27.11 -1.53 40.73
N GLN A 645 -26.21 -0.66 40.26
CA GLN A 645 -25.83 0.57 40.98
C GLN A 645 -26.99 1.58 41.09
N ARG A 646 -27.86 1.67 40.09
CA ARG A 646 -29.09 2.50 40.14
C ARG A 646 -30.26 1.89 40.93
N VAL A 647 -30.12 0.66 41.43
CA VAL A 647 -31.11 0.00 42.30
C VAL A 647 -30.64 -0.02 43.76
N ALA A 648 -29.34 0.25 43.99
CA ALA A 648 -28.73 0.35 45.31
C ALA A 648 -28.51 1.80 45.79
N ALA A 649 -28.92 2.78 45.01
CA ALA A 649 -28.86 4.23 45.28
C ALA A 649 -30.24 4.85 45.00
#